data_AF-A0A336LII9-F1
#
_entry.id   AF-A0A336LII9-F1
#
_cell.length_a   1.000
_cell.length_b   1.000
_cell.length_c   1.000
_cell.angle_alpha   90.00
_cell.angle_beta   90.00
_cell.angle_gamma   90.00
#
_symmetry.space_group_name_H-M   'P 1'
#
loop_
_entity.id
_entity.type
_entity.pdbx_description
1 polymer ?
#
loop_
_entity_poly.entity_id
_entity_poly.type
_entity_poly.pdbx_seq_one_letter_code
_entity_poly.pdbx_strand_id
1 'polypeptide(L)'
;MSEKEINGIEMLPTEVIIHIFKFLNPADCIEASLVCTKWFEVFTLPTFINQFYVNFSNCSLSKFEGPAKIFMNCLRNYTGLNLCDIFSIDEDFDEFWVTFGSNITDLVIKNCTCITGVGFQRMLRYFTSLKSLKLYGQQVVLGIKLNSLQILDLTECNLDKDDAEKMITDLTSLEKLRLNWDTIIDIENVPRNAVQGHTITFLERLSAKKDMLKLDLFLPVPFFGPEILIELAKYANLRLIHFVLKTSGDVSSEIFKNFFETQTSIEKLELQNSRALTQENLQLIARYLKNLKSFVIPNGTPYFETPLDIIHGIESIESFSVKVHFEVDEERRACLTKQVMKKNIKDLRLPNIHTKICDDSLLKLVKSFPDLRVLDLSSSRLADEGLKILFHGLPFLREFILDKCTELSDDGMSGSRNPLYAISNMKGLHKLSLSTCKKITDISLMNFNLPELTYLNLRNLDQITELGIDVVVRYCPSLEDLNLANCTLVNNRSIQLIDTHLNRLRCLDVSGCKKVTEQLQTSFCDRSRKVQVLMSGFYYPLGLDEFCSTNLVGKFTQSVRRIVQDVKDEGSPSGLTRDEIIETNERLRCVRIRLEESYDTAKKALVNLMNKYGDSKIHKNLFQRYPMLKIMIKDVIRLEAEYWKLVEIPKQEQKETVPMFVMRSCSIMEKTQKSGEGVKTTTKLTEEASDRRERMDRLEAMTTSQIEAENTQMINDMYRLLKKYSGLRNLIRDLKSEYENSKIYPIFPRYTILKGMIKDIMHHPDYMEVCHEVD
;
A
#
# COMPACT_ATOMS: atom_id res chain seq x y z
N MET A 1 19.18 23.94 4.18
CA MET A 1 18.77 25.36 4.23
C MET A 1 19.60 26.04 5.30
N SER A 2 20.08 27.24 5.04
CA SER A 2 20.86 28.03 6.02
C SER A 2 19.90 28.63 7.06
N GLU A 3 20.37 28.86 8.30
CA GLU A 3 19.57 29.45 9.41
C GLU A 3 18.86 30.77 9.04
N LYS A 4 19.29 31.47 7.99
CA LYS A 4 18.63 32.68 7.50
C LYS A 4 17.34 32.45 6.70
N GLU A 5 17.14 31.27 6.09
CA GLU A 5 15.93 30.95 5.32
C GLU A 5 14.76 30.52 6.22
N ILE A 6 15.05 29.97 7.40
CA ILE A 6 14.05 29.51 8.37
C ILE A 6 13.25 30.71 8.94
N ASN A 7 13.90 31.86 9.13
CA ASN A 7 13.27 33.08 9.68
C ASN A 7 12.23 33.74 8.76
N GLY A 8 12.18 33.40 7.46
CA GLY A 8 11.22 34.00 6.51
C GLY A 8 9.84 33.35 6.54
N ILE A 9 9.77 32.04 6.83
CA ILE A 9 8.54 31.25 6.76
C ILE A 9 7.64 31.46 7.98
N GLU A 10 8.24 31.69 9.16
CA GLU A 10 7.53 32.01 10.40
C GLU A 10 6.85 33.40 10.36
N MET A 11 7.35 34.30 9.51
CA MET A 11 6.85 35.68 9.34
C MET A 11 5.64 35.78 8.40
N LEU A 12 5.24 34.70 7.72
CA LEU A 12 4.10 34.74 6.80
C LEU A 12 2.79 35.07 7.53
N PRO A 13 1.91 35.93 6.97
CA PRO A 13 0.58 36.17 7.52
C PRO A 13 -0.25 34.89 7.58
N THR A 14 -1.12 34.78 8.58
CA THR A 14 -1.97 33.61 8.81
C THR A 14 -2.84 33.28 7.59
N GLU A 15 -3.33 34.30 6.88
CA GLU A 15 -4.14 34.17 5.67
C GLU A 15 -3.37 33.51 4.52
N VAL A 16 -2.07 33.81 4.42
CA VAL A 16 -1.18 33.22 3.41
C VAL A 16 -0.90 31.76 3.73
N ILE A 17 -0.66 31.43 5.01
CA ILE A 17 -0.45 30.04 5.45
C ILE A 17 -1.72 29.21 5.22
N ILE A 18 -2.90 29.75 5.54
CA ILE A 18 -4.20 29.12 5.23
C ILE A 18 -4.33 28.88 3.72
N HIS A 19 -3.95 29.86 2.89
CA HIS A 19 -4.02 29.70 1.44
C HIS A 19 -3.06 28.60 0.95
N ILE A 20 -1.83 28.55 1.45
CA ILE A 20 -0.85 27.50 1.15
C ILE A 20 -1.39 26.12 1.53
N PHE A 21 -1.92 25.95 2.74
CA PHE A 21 -2.44 24.67 3.22
C PHE A 21 -3.61 24.14 2.39
N LYS A 22 -4.40 25.02 1.75
CA LYS A 22 -5.47 24.60 0.82
C LYS A 22 -4.95 23.92 -0.46
N PHE A 23 -3.68 24.10 -0.81
CA PHE A 23 -3.04 23.43 -1.96
C PHE A 23 -2.24 22.19 -1.57
N LEU A 24 -2.04 21.94 -0.28
CA LEU A 24 -1.35 20.76 0.22
C LEU A 24 -2.35 19.64 0.49
N ASN A 25 -1.91 18.39 0.30
CA ASN A 25 -2.71 17.23 0.72
C ASN A 25 -2.62 17.05 2.26
N PRO A 26 -3.51 16.26 2.90
CA PRO A 26 -3.54 16.13 4.35
C PRO A 26 -2.24 15.64 5.00
N ALA A 27 -1.46 14.78 4.32
CA ALA A 27 -0.18 14.30 4.83
C ALA A 27 0.88 15.41 4.81
N ASP A 28 0.97 16.16 3.72
CA ASP A 28 1.89 17.29 3.59
C ASP A 28 1.49 18.44 4.53
N CYS A 29 0.20 18.63 4.82
CA CYS A 29 -0.27 19.56 5.85
C CYS A 29 0.20 19.17 7.26
N ILE A 30 0.24 17.87 7.59
CA ILE A 30 0.78 17.41 8.88
C ILE A 30 2.27 17.74 8.96
N GLU A 31 3.05 17.41 7.94
CA GLU A 31 4.49 17.72 7.93
C GLU A 31 4.75 19.23 7.98
N ALA A 32 3.97 20.02 7.22
CA ALA A 32 4.02 21.48 7.26
C ALA A 32 3.67 22.03 8.66
N SER A 33 2.74 21.40 9.38
CA SER A 33 2.37 21.80 10.73
C SER A 33 3.51 21.62 11.75
N LEU A 34 4.50 20.76 11.45
CA LEU A 34 5.65 20.52 12.32
C LEU A 34 6.77 21.55 12.14
N VAL A 35 6.65 22.46 11.16
CA VAL A 35 7.70 23.44 10.81
C VAL A 35 7.87 24.50 11.90
N CYS A 36 6.78 25.05 12.43
CA CYS A 36 6.79 26.02 13.53
C CYS A 36 5.44 26.09 14.25
N THR A 37 5.38 26.72 15.42
CA THR A 37 4.16 26.86 16.23
C THR A 37 3.04 27.60 15.50
N LYS A 38 3.36 28.63 14.71
CA LYS A 38 2.34 29.39 13.95
C LYS A 38 1.68 28.53 12.86
N TRP A 39 2.45 27.72 12.15
CA TRP A 39 1.93 26.80 11.13
C TRP A 39 1.13 25.66 11.77
N PHE A 40 1.55 25.21 12.96
CA PHE A 40 0.77 24.30 13.79
C PHE A 40 -0.58 24.90 14.20
N GLU A 41 -0.61 26.15 14.69
CA GLU A 41 -1.86 26.84 15.06
C GLU A 41 -2.80 26.99 13.86
N VAL A 42 -2.28 27.32 12.68
CA VAL A 42 -3.07 27.36 11.44
C VAL A 42 -3.61 25.99 11.06
N PHE A 43 -2.82 24.93 11.21
CA PHE A 43 -3.28 23.54 10.99
C PHE A 43 -4.44 23.15 11.92
N THR A 44 -4.46 23.68 13.14
CA THR A 44 -5.52 23.38 14.12
C THR A 44 -6.85 24.08 13.83
N LEU A 45 -6.91 24.96 12.82
CA LEU A 45 -8.16 25.60 12.42
C LEU A 45 -9.18 24.57 11.91
N PRO A 46 -10.49 24.78 12.18
CA PRO A 46 -11.57 23.87 11.75
C PRO A 46 -11.53 23.47 10.27
N THR A 47 -11.09 24.38 9.39
CA THR A 47 -10.98 24.13 7.94
C THR A 47 -10.06 22.97 7.58
N PHE A 48 -9.03 22.70 8.39
CA PHE A 48 -8.05 21.65 8.16
C PHE A 48 -8.25 20.47 9.11
N ILE A 49 -8.52 20.72 10.40
CA ILE A 49 -8.64 19.64 11.39
C ILE A 49 -9.87 18.76 11.15
N ASN A 50 -10.96 19.32 10.59
CA ASN A 50 -12.18 18.56 10.28
C ASN A 50 -12.01 17.54 9.15
N GLN A 51 -10.84 17.52 8.49
CA GLN A 51 -10.51 16.52 7.47
C GLN A 51 -9.89 15.25 8.06
N PHE A 52 -9.52 15.26 9.34
CA PHE A 52 -8.86 14.15 10.01
C PHE A 52 -9.86 13.33 10.81
N TYR A 53 -9.93 12.04 10.48
CA TYR A 53 -10.71 11.06 11.21
C TYR A 53 -9.79 10.23 12.09
N VAL A 54 -10.20 10.04 13.35
CA VAL A 54 -9.61 9.03 14.21
C VAL A 54 -10.20 7.69 13.79
N ASN A 55 -9.36 6.73 13.41
CA ASN A 55 -9.82 5.41 13.00
C ASN A 55 -9.38 4.35 14.01
N PHE A 56 -10.35 3.76 14.70
CA PHE A 56 -10.16 2.53 15.46
C PHE A 56 -10.68 1.38 14.60
N SER A 57 -9.78 0.50 14.17
CA SER A 57 -10.10 -0.63 13.30
C SER A 57 -9.49 -1.91 13.81
N ASN A 58 -10.27 -3.01 13.84
CA ASN A 58 -9.82 -4.34 14.29
C ASN A 58 -9.19 -4.32 15.69
N CYS A 59 -9.85 -3.70 16.66
CA CYS A 59 -9.32 -3.59 18.02
C CYS A 59 -10.42 -3.65 19.09
N SER A 60 -10.00 -3.87 20.35
CA SER A 60 -10.83 -3.66 21.54
C SER A 60 -10.57 -2.29 22.14
N LEU A 61 -11.62 -1.64 22.66
CA LEU A 61 -11.53 -0.33 23.30
C LEU A 61 -11.46 -0.49 24.81
N SER A 62 -10.25 -0.36 25.36
CA SER A 62 -9.95 -0.44 26.79
C SER A 62 -9.25 0.82 27.30
N LYS A 63 -9.47 1.16 28.57
CA LYS A 63 -8.74 2.23 29.29
C LYS A 63 -7.31 1.81 29.64
N PHE A 64 -7.07 0.51 29.80
CA PHE A 64 -5.82 -0.02 30.34
C PHE A 64 -4.79 -0.39 29.27
N GLU A 65 -5.27 -0.74 28.06
CA GLU A 65 -4.47 -1.22 26.94
C GLU A 65 -4.99 -0.69 25.59
N GLY A 66 -4.16 -0.79 24.55
CA GLY A 66 -4.56 -0.45 23.17
C GLY A 66 -4.42 1.04 22.78
N PRO A 67 -4.87 1.40 21.56
CA PRO A 67 -4.63 2.72 20.97
C PRO A 67 -5.38 3.85 21.70
N ALA A 68 -6.50 3.55 22.36
CA ALA A 68 -7.32 4.53 23.06
C ALA A 68 -6.61 5.15 24.28
N LYS A 69 -5.78 4.38 25.00
CA LYS A 69 -4.98 4.88 26.13
C LYS A 69 -3.96 5.94 25.72
N ILE A 70 -3.33 5.77 24.56
CA ILE A 70 -2.41 6.76 23.99
C ILE A 70 -3.18 8.03 23.64
N PHE A 71 -4.40 7.85 23.15
CA PHE A 71 -5.27 8.92 22.70
C PHE A 71 -5.83 9.78 23.84
N MET A 72 -6.02 9.22 25.05
CA MET A 72 -6.45 9.96 26.25
C MET A 72 -5.52 11.12 26.64
N ASN A 73 -4.24 11.05 26.26
CA ASN A 73 -3.26 12.12 26.51
C ASN A 73 -3.11 13.09 25.32
N CYS A 74 -3.95 12.96 24.29
CA CYS A 74 -3.87 13.78 23.09
C CYS A 74 -4.49 15.16 23.35
N LEU A 75 -3.71 16.22 23.12
CA LEU A 75 -4.15 17.62 23.25
C LEU A 75 -4.97 18.11 22.03
N ARG A 76 -5.14 17.27 20.99
CA ARG A 76 -5.86 17.64 19.76
C ARG A 76 -7.35 17.29 19.87
N ASN A 77 -8.20 18.23 19.44
CA ASN A 77 -9.63 18.01 19.29
C ASN A 77 -9.91 17.45 17.89
N TYR A 78 -10.53 16.28 17.81
CA TYR A 78 -10.95 15.67 16.55
C TYR A 78 -12.45 15.82 16.39
N THR A 79 -12.90 15.94 15.16
CA THR A 79 -14.34 16.05 14.85
C THR A 79 -14.88 14.82 14.14
N GLY A 80 -14.02 14.02 13.50
CA GLY A 80 -14.36 12.77 12.83
C GLY A 80 -13.87 11.54 13.59
N LEU A 81 -14.73 10.55 13.80
CA LEU A 81 -14.42 9.27 14.44
C LEU A 81 -14.98 8.10 13.63
N ASN A 82 -14.12 7.13 13.34
CA ASN A 82 -14.48 5.87 12.69
C ASN A 82 -14.19 4.71 13.66
N LEU A 83 -15.20 3.89 13.89
CA LEU A 83 -15.12 2.62 14.62
C LEU A 83 -15.43 1.50 13.63
N CYS A 84 -14.45 0.66 13.32
CA CYS A 84 -14.59 -0.41 12.34
C CYS A 84 -14.18 -1.75 12.96
N ASP A 85 -15.04 -2.75 12.92
CA ASP A 85 -14.73 -4.10 13.39
C ASP A 85 -14.21 -4.11 14.86
N ILE A 86 -14.90 -3.39 15.75
CA ILE A 86 -14.57 -3.34 17.19
C ILE A 86 -15.14 -4.58 17.89
N PHE A 87 -14.27 -5.33 18.56
CA PHE A 87 -14.62 -6.62 19.17
C PHE A 87 -15.21 -6.51 20.57
N SER A 88 -14.77 -5.53 21.36
CA SER A 88 -15.28 -5.27 22.71
C SER A 88 -15.03 -3.82 23.15
N ILE A 89 -15.86 -3.32 24.07
CA ILE A 89 -15.70 -2.02 24.74
C ILE A 89 -15.79 -2.27 26.25
N ASP A 90 -14.76 -1.87 26.99
CA ASP A 90 -14.73 -1.99 28.45
C ASP A 90 -15.80 -1.09 29.10
N GLU A 91 -16.36 -1.52 30.23
CA GLU A 91 -17.43 -0.77 30.93
C GLU A 91 -16.98 0.64 31.36
N ASP A 92 -15.68 0.82 31.66
CA ASP A 92 -15.06 2.08 32.08
C ASP A 92 -14.62 2.99 30.91
N PHE A 93 -14.91 2.61 29.65
CA PHE A 93 -14.53 3.40 28.48
C PHE A 93 -15.32 4.71 28.35
N ASP A 94 -16.34 4.93 29.18
CA ASP A 94 -17.15 6.14 29.21
C ASP A 94 -16.33 7.43 29.44
N GLU A 95 -15.22 7.37 30.19
CA GLU A 95 -14.33 8.51 30.42
C GLU A 95 -13.70 9.05 29.12
N PHE A 96 -13.43 8.16 28.17
CA PHE A 96 -12.98 8.55 26.84
C PHE A 96 -14.04 9.41 26.14
N TRP A 97 -15.29 8.98 26.18
CA TRP A 97 -16.40 9.73 25.58
C TRP A 97 -16.65 11.06 26.28
N VAL A 98 -16.50 11.12 27.62
CA VAL A 98 -16.57 12.39 28.37
C VAL A 98 -15.53 13.38 27.87
N THR A 99 -14.33 12.90 27.56
CA THR A 99 -13.20 13.74 27.14
C THR A 99 -13.34 14.23 25.70
N PHE A 100 -13.73 13.35 24.78
CA PHE A 100 -13.69 13.64 23.33
C PHE A 100 -15.06 13.82 22.69
N GLY A 101 -16.11 13.25 23.26
CA GLY A 101 -17.42 13.10 22.61
C GLY A 101 -18.05 14.42 22.20
N SER A 102 -17.94 15.47 23.02
CA SER A 102 -18.56 16.77 22.74
C SER A 102 -18.03 17.46 21.47
N ASN A 103 -16.82 17.10 21.02
CA ASN A 103 -16.18 17.66 19.83
C ASN A 103 -16.50 16.87 18.54
N ILE A 104 -16.98 15.64 18.65
CA ILE A 104 -17.26 14.79 17.48
C ILE A 104 -18.51 15.31 16.76
N THR A 105 -18.34 15.65 15.49
CA THR A 105 -19.42 16.04 14.56
C THR A 105 -19.77 14.93 13.59
N ASP A 106 -18.84 14.02 13.30
CA ASP A 106 -18.99 12.97 12.30
C ASP A 106 -18.58 11.61 12.89
N LEU A 107 -19.53 10.70 13.03
CA LEU A 107 -19.33 9.36 13.58
C LEU A 107 -19.68 8.29 12.56
N VAL A 108 -18.76 7.35 12.34
CA VAL A 108 -18.96 6.15 11.52
C VAL A 108 -18.76 4.91 12.38
N ILE A 109 -19.72 4.00 12.38
CA ILE A 109 -19.63 2.71 13.07
C ILE A 109 -19.92 1.61 12.06
N LYS A 110 -18.98 0.68 11.91
CA LYS A 110 -19.06 -0.42 10.98
C LYS A 110 -18.74 -1.74 11.68
N ASN A 111 -19.63 -2.73 11.57
CA ASN A 111 -19.42 -4.10 12.06
C ASN A 111 -18.96 -4.21 13.53
N CYS A 112 -19.40 -3.31 14.40
CA CYS A 112 -19.08 -3.31 15.82
C CYS A 112 -20.16 -4.03 16.63
N THR A 113 -20.25 -5.35 16.54
CA THR A 113 -21.35 -6.13 17.17
C THR A 113 -21.38 -6.04 18.69
N CYS A 114 -20.30 -5.62 19.34
CA CYS A 114 -20.23 -5.39 20.78
C CYS A 114 -21.01 -4.13 21.24
N ILE A 115 -21.33 -3.21 20.33
CA ILE A 115 -22.07 -1.99 20.64
C ILE A 115 -23.57 -2.33 20.66
N THR A 116 -24.04 -2.82 21.81
CA THR A 116 -25.44 -3.22 22.03
C THR A 116 -26.33 -2.00 22.33
N GLY A 117 -27.66 -2.12 22.14
CA GLY A 117 -28.58 -0.98 22.18
C GLY A 117 -28.47 -0.05 23.41
N VAL A 118 -28.32 -0.60 24.62
CA VAL A 118 -28.15 0.22 25.84
C VAL A 118 -26.77 0.88 25.90
N GLY A 119 -25.71 0.16 25.54
CA GLY A 119 -24.35 0.70 25.47
C GLY A 119 -24.22 1.77 24.39
N PHE A 120 -24.86 1.57 23.25
CA PHE A 120 -24.92 2.52 22.14
C PHE A 120 -25.61 3.81 22.56
N GLN A 121 -26.77 3.71 23.20
CA GLN A 121 -27.46 4.86 23.78
C GLN A 121 -26.57 5.60 24.78
N ARG A 122 -25.96 4.89 25.74
CA ARG A 122 -25.07 5.50 26.73
C ARG A 122 -23.94 6.29 26.07
N MET A 123 -23.30 5.69 25.06
CA MET A 123 -22.25 6.32 24.27
C MET A 123 -22.75 7.57 23.52
N LEU A 124 -23.92 7.51 22.88
CA LEU A 124 -24.47 8.64 22.10
C LEU A 124 -24.74 9.89 22.95
N ARG A 125 -24.95 9.77 24.26
CA ARG A 125 -25.17 10.92 25.16
C ARG A 125 -23.99 11.89 25.22
N TYR A 126 -22.78 11.40 24.94
CA TYR A 126 -21.57 12.21 24.98
C TYR A 126 -21.35 13.02 23.69
N PHE A 127 -21.98 12.63 22.56
CA PHE A 127 -21.82 13.30 21.27
C PHE A 127 -22.84 14.43 21.06
N THR A 128 -22.75 15.48 21.87
CA THR A 128 -23.71 16.60 21.86
C THR A 128 -23.67 17.48 20.60
N SER A 129 -22.53 17.50 19.90
CA SER A 129 -22.31 18.27 18.66
C SER A 129 -22.46 17.43 17.39
N LEU A 130 -22.98 16.20 17.49
CA LEU A 130 -23.03 15.26 16.37
C LEU A 130 -23.94 15.77 15.24
N LYS A 131 -23.39 15.88 14.03
CA LYS A 131 -24.07 16.32 12.81
C LYS A 131 -24.26 15.19 11.82
N SER A 132 -23.34 14.22 11.75
CA SER A 132 -23.40 13.08 10.85
C SER A 132 -23.19 11.77 11.62
N LEU A 133 -24.10 10.82 11.43
CA LEU A 133 -24.00 9.46 11.98
C LEU A 133 -24.18 8.44 10.86
N LYS A 134 -23.23 7.52 10.71
CA LYS A 134 -23.28 6.44 9.72
C LYS A 134 -23.10 5.10 10.40
N LEU A 135 -24.06 4.20 10.19
CA LEU A 135 -24.09 2.88 10.81
C LEU A 135 -24.11 1.83 9.70
N TYR A 136 -23.21 0.85 9.81
CA TYR A 136 -23.08 -0.26 8.85
C TYR A 136 -22.96 -1.58 9.60
N GLY A 137 -23.82 -2.57 9.32
CA GLY A 137 -23.82 -3.86 10.00
C GLY A 137 -24.16 -3.77 11.49
N GLN A 138 -25.05 -2.84 11.86
CA GLN A 138 -25.47 -2.57 13.25
C GLN A 138 -26.99 -2.66 13.40
N GLN A 139 -27.47 -3.10 14.57
CA GLN A 139 -28.87 -2.92 14.94
C GLN A 139 -29.10 -1.47 15.40
N VAL A 140 -30.09 -0.79 14.84
CA VAL A 140 -30.29 0.64 15.09
C VAL A 140 -31.15 0.83 16.34
N VAL A 141 -30.54 1.29 17.43
CA VAL A 141 -31.25 1.61 18.67
C VAL A 141 -30.84 3.00 19.16
N LEU A 142 -31.32 4.06 18.48
CA LEU A 142 -30.92 5.44 18.80
C LEU A 142 -31.41 5.88 20.18
N GLY A 143 -32.71 5.68 20.47
CA GLY A 143 -33.37 5.90 21.78
C GLY A 143 -33.12 7.23 22.51
N ILE A 144 -32.47 8.20 21.86
CA ILE A 144 -32.00 9.47 22.41
C ILE A 144 -32.22 10.54 21.35
N LYS A 145 -32.63 11.73 21.81
CA LYS A 145 -32.77 12.91 20.96
C LYS A 145 -31.42 13.46 20.54
N LEU A 146 -31.10 13.33 19.25
CA LEU A 146 -29.93 13.92 18.62
C LEU A 146 -30.35 15.19 17.84
N ASN A 147 -30.60 16.28 18.58
CA ASN A 147 -31.18 17.50 18.01
C ASN A 147 -30.29 18.20 16.97
N SER A 148 -28.97 17.98 17.00
CA SER A 148 -28.01 18.58 16.07
C SER A 148 -27.75 17.72 14.82
N LEU A 149 -28.33 16.51 14.76
CA LEU A 149 -28.04 15.55 13.70
C LEU A 149 -28.70 15.98 12.39
N GLN A 150 -27.86 16.21 11.38
CA GLN A 150 -28.26 16.63 10.04
C GLN A 150 -28.22 15.47 9.03
N ILE A 151 -27.30 14.52 9.20
CA ILE A 151 -27.09 13.40 8.28
C ILE A 151 -27.17 12.08 9.05
N LEU A 152 -28.01 11.15 8.57
CA LEU A 152 -28.09 9.79 9.08
C LEU A 152 -27.99 8.78 7.92
N ASP A 153 -27.07 7.83 8.02
CA ASP A 153 -26.85 6.77 7.03
C ASP A 153 -27.04 5.39 7.68
N LEU A 154 -28.04 4.63 7.21
CA LEU A 154 -28.43 3.32 7.75
C LEU A 154 -28.45 2.23 6.66
N THR A 155 -27.69 2.37 5.56
CA THR A 155 -27.84 1.49 4.38
C THR A 155 -27.52 0.01 4.58
N GLU A 156 -26.81 -0.36 5.65
CA GLU A 156 -26.47 -1.76 5.99
C GLU A 156 -26.92 -2.13 7.41
N CYS A 157 -27.94 -1.45 7.91
CA CYS A 157 -28.48 -1.69 9.23
C CYS A 157 -29.77 -2.50 9.17
N ASN A 158 -30.26 -2.95 10.33
CA ASN A 158 -31.66 -3.34 10.56
C ASN A 158 -32.30 -2.34 11.53
N LEU A 159 -33.48 -1.86 11.21
CA LEU A 159 -34.30 -0.84 11.84
C LEU A 159 -35.68 -1.44 12.01
N ASP A 160 -36.08 -1.75 13.24
CA ASP A 160 -37.44 -2.22 13.48
C ASP A 160 -38.47 -1.07 13.38
N LYS A 161 -39.75 -1.43 13.47
CA LYS A 161 -40.87 -0.49 13.37
C LYS A 161 -40.83 0.58 14.46
N ASP A 162 -40.56 0.20 15.70
CA ASP A 162 -40.65 1.11 16.85
C ASP A 162 -39.50 2.11 16.83
N ASP A 163 -38.31 1.67 16.42
CA ASP A 163 -37.13 2.52 16.28
C ASP A 163 -37.23 3.44 15.05
N ALA A 164 -37.86 2.98 13.95
CA ALA A 164 -38.21 3.85 12.82
C ALA A 164 -39.18 4.97 13.22
N GLU A 165 -40.18 4.67 14.07
CA GLU A 165 -41.12 5.66 14.58
C GLU A 165 -40.44 6.69 15.49
N LYS A 166 -39.60 6.25 16.43
CA LYS A 166 -38.81 7.14 17.29
C LYS A 166 -37.84 8.01 16.49
N MET A 167 -37.21 7.45 15.47
CA MET A 167 -36.29 8.19 14.60
C MET A 167 -37.00 9.39 13.93
N ILE A 168 -38.23 9.18 13.45
CA ILE A 168 -39.05 10.25 12.86
C ILE A 168 -39.41 11.33 13.90
N THR A 169 -39.66 10.97 15.17
CA THR A 169 -40.00 11.95 16.22
C THR A 169 -38.81 12.73 16.73
N ASP A 170 -37.66 12.07 16.88
CA ASP A 170 -36.56 12.57 17.70
C ASP A 170 -35.52 13.36 16.88
N LEU A 171 -35.40 13.10 15.59
CA LEU A 171 -34.39 13.72 14.72
C LEU A 171 -34.92 14.98 14.03
N THR A 172 -35.21 16.03 14.81
CA THR A 172 -35.88 17.26 14.32
C THR A 172 -35.06 18.11 13.35
N SER A 173 -33.73 18.06 13.38
CA SER A 173 -32.84 18.83 12.46
C SER A 173 -32.31 18.02 11.27
N LEU A 174 -32.79 16.79 11.09
CA LEU A 174 -32.34 15.92 10.00
C LEU A 174 -32.61 16.56 8.62
N GLU A 175 -31.55 16.74 7.84
CA GLU A 175 -31.55 17.29 6.48
C GLU A 175 -31.36 16.21 5.42
N LYS A 176 -30.60 15.16 5.76
CA LYS A 176 -30.30 14.03 4.87
C LYS A 176 -30.47 12.70 5.58
N LEU A 177 -31.21 11.81 4.96
CA LEU A 177 -31.40 10.43 5.42
C LEU A 177 -31.01 9.46 4.31
N ARG A 178 -30.26 8.41 4.64
CA ARG A 178 -29.96 7.31 3.72
C ARG A 178 -30.49 6.02 4.30
N LEU A 179 -31.32 5.34 3.53
CA LEU A 179 -31.98 4.11 3.95
C LEU A 179 -31.83 3.06 2.87
N ASN A 180 -31.54 1.85 3.30
CA ASN A 180 -31.81 0.66 2.53
C ASN A 180 -33.15 0.09 3.04
N TRP A 181 -34.04 -0.32 2.14
CA TRP A 181 -35.34 -0.85 2.57
C TRP A 181 -35.25 -2.22 3.22
N ASP A 182 -34.19 -2.98 2.98
CA ASP A 182 -33.95 -4.24 3.68
C ASP A 182 -33.79 -4.03 5.19
N THR A 183 -33.36 -2.81 5.56
CA THR A 183 -33.16 -2.40 6.93
C THR A 183 -34.47 -2.38 7.71
N ILE A 184 -35.61 -2.04 7.12
CA ILE A 184 -36.79 -1.62 7.90
C ILE A 184 -37.60 -2.80 8.50
N ILE A 185 -37.27 -4.06 8.19
CA ILE A 185 -38.05 -5.23 8.64
C ILE A 185 -37.15 -6.46 8.82
N ASP A 186 -37.42 -7.28 9.83
CA ASP A 186 -36.86 -8.64 9.98
C ASP A 186 -37.39 -9.55 8.85
N ILE A 187 -36.64 -9.65 7.75
CA ILE A 187 -37.10 -10.23 6.47
C ILE A 187 -37.36 -11.75 6.54
N GLU A 188 -36.93 -12.46 7.58
CA GLU A 188 -37.02 -13.92 7.55
C GLU A 188 -38.44 -14.49 7.73
N ASN A 189 -39.42 -13.73 8.24
CA ASN A 189 -40.75 -14.29 8.57
C ASN A 189 -41.99 -13.43 8.22
N VAL A 190 -41.85 -12.31 7.50
CA VAL A 190 -42.99 -11.38 7.24
C VAL A 190 -43.56 -11.56 5.81
N PRO A 191 -44.89 -11.74 5.64
CA PRO A 191 -45.51 -11.85 4.32
C PRO A 191 -45.38 -10.56 3.50
N ARG A 192 -45.16 -10.71 2.18
CA ARG A 192 -44.82 -9.64 1.21
C ARG A 192 -45.70 -8.38 1.31
N ASN A 193 -47.02 -8.55 1.45
CA ASN A 193 -47.97 -7.43 1.52
C ASN A 193 -47.80 -6.59 2.79
N ALA A 194 -47.35 -7.21 3.89
CA ALA A 194 -47.11 -6.50 5.14
C ALA A 194 -45.83 -5.66 5.07
N VAL A 195 -44.79 -6.12 4.36
CA VAL A 195 -43.54 -5.36 4.16
C VAL A 195 -43.80 -4.04 3.42
N GLN A 196 -44.61 -4.12 2.36
CA GLN A 196 -45.01 -2.95 1.58
C GLN A 196 -45.87 -1.97 2.41
N GLY A 197 -46.79 -2.46 3.25
CA GLY A 197 -47.63 -1.60 4.11
C GLY A 197 -46.83 -0.81 5.15
N HIS A 198 -45.84 -1.44 5.81
CA HIS A 198 -44.98 -0.75 6.79
C HIS A 198 -44.13 0.34 6.13
N THR A 199 -43.60 0.04 4.94
CA THR A 199 -42.81 0.98 4.12
C THR A 199 -43.61 2.23 3.76
N ILE A 200 -44.84 2.05 3.26
CA ILE A 200 -45.73 3.16 2.89
C ILE A 200 -46.06 4.00 4.13
N THR A 201 -46.43 3.35 5.24
CA THR A 201 -46.76 4.05 6.51
C THR A 201 -45.59 4.88 7.03
N PHE A 202 -44.37 4.36 6.91
CA PHE A 202 -43.17 5.10 7.30
C PHE A 202 -42.94 6.34 6.43
N LEU A 203 -43.07 6.20 5.10
CA LEU A 203 -42.94 7.32 4.16
C LEU A 203 -44.02 8.39 4.36
N GLU A 204 -45.27 7.99 4.57
CA GLU A 204 -46.36 8.92 4.88
C GLU A 204 -46.01 9.77 6.10
N ARG A 205 -45.59 9.12 7.20
CA ARG A 205 -45.23 9.82 8.43
C ARG A 205 -43.98 10.68 8.30
N LEU A 206 -42.98 10.20 7.57
CA LEU A 206 -41.75 10.96 7.29
C LEU A 206 -42.10 12.21 6.48
N SER A 207 -42.89 12.07 5.42
CA SER A 207 -43.37 13.18 4.59
C SER A 207 -44.19 14.19 5.39
N ALA A 208 -45.03 13.74 6.32
CA ALA A 208 -45.87 14.62 7.13
C ALA A 208 -45.08 15.48 8.12
N LYS A 209 -43.90 15.02 8.57
CA LYS A 209 -43.10 15.71 9.60
C LYS A 209 -41.87 16.42 9.08
N LYS A 210 -41.40 16.05 7.89
CA LYS A 210 -40.11 16.49 7.35
C LYS A 210 -40.28 16.99 5.92
N ASP A 211 -40.60 18.26 5.81
CA ASP A 211 -40.58 18.93 4.53
C ASP A 211 -39.13 19.09 4.05
N MET A 212 -38.91 18.94 2.74
CA MET A 212 -37.62 19.20 2.07
C MET A 212 -36.46 18.28 2.47
N LEU A 213 -36.73 17.17 3.16
CA LEU A 213 -35.72 16.18 3.53
C LEU A 213 -35.06 15.56 2.29
N LYS A 214 -33.72 15.57 2.25
CA LYS A 214 -32.96 14.88 1.20
C LYS A 214 -32.89 13.39 1.53
N LEU A 215 -33.41 12.56 0.65
CA LEU A 215 -33.46 11.12 0.87
C LEU A 215 -32.59 10.40 -0.17
N ASP A 216 -31.61 9.63 0.31
CA ASP A 216 -30.90 8.63 -0.50
C ASP A 216 -31.58 7.28 -0.23
N LEU A 217 -32.31 6.78 -1.21
CA LEU A 217 -33.17 5.62 -1.05
C LEU A 217 -32.65 4.44 -1.86
N PHE A 218 -32.37 3.33 -1.19
CA PHE A 218 -31.88 2.11 -1.79
C PHE A 218 -32.93 1.01 -1.70
N LEU A 219 -33.43 0.54 -2.85
CA LEU A 219 -34.36 -0.59 -2.97
C LEU A 219 -33.61 -1.78 -3.62
N PRO A 220 -32.81 -2.59 -2.90
CA PRO A 220 -31.93 -3.59 -3.51
C PRO A 220 -32.53 -4.98 -3.68
N VAL A 221 -33.82 -5.21 -3.41
CA VAL A 221 -34.45 -6.53 -3.56
C VAL A 221 -35.66 -6.47 -4.49
N PRO A 222 -35.82 -7.43 -5.43
CA PRO A 222 -36.91 -7.43 -6.41
C PRO A 222 -38.32 -7.67 -5.82
N PHE A 223 -38.48 -7.60 -4.49
CA PHE A 223 -39.75 -7.87 -3.81
C PHE A 223 -40.83 -6.81 -4.08
N PHE A 224 -40.43 -5.62 -4.53
CA PHE A 224 -41.35 -4.56 -4.91
C PHE A 224 -41.66 -4.61 -6.41
N GLY A 225 -42.96 -4.62 -6.73
CA GLY A 225 -43.44 -4.34 -8.09
C GLY A 225 -43.36 -2.85 -8.43
N PRO A 226 -43.69 -2.45 -9.67
CA PRO A 226 -43.64 -1.06 -10.12
C PRO A 226 -44.56 -0.11 -9.32
N GLU A 227 -45.53 -0.63 -8.56
CA GLU A 227 -46.49 0.13 -7.76
C GLU A 227 -45.81 0.99 -6.68
N ILE A 228 -44.62 0.61 -6.20
CA ILE A 228 -43.87 1.41 -5.22
C ILE A 228 -43.54 2.81 -5.75
N LEU A 229 -43.35 2.95 -7.06
CA LEU A 229 -43.09 4.24 -7.70
C LEU A 229 -44.33 5.14 -7.68
N ILE A 230 -45.52 4.56 -7.77
CA ILE A 230 -46.79 5.29 -7.66
C ILE A 230 -46.94 5.85 -6.24
N GLU A 231 -46.60 5.06 -5.23
CA GLU A 231 -46.64 5.51 -3.84
C GLU A 231 -45.59 6.59 -3.57
N LEU A 232 -44.35 6.41 -4.00
CA LEU A 232 -43.29 7.41 -3.83
C LEU A 232 -43.61 8.74 -4.55
N ALA A 233 -44.33 8.69 -5.67
CA ALA A 233 -44.77 9.89 -6.39
C ALA A 233 -45.72 10.78 -5.56
N LYS A 234 -46.43 10.22 -4.56
CA LYS A 234 -47.31 11.00 -3.67
C LYS A 234 -46.54 11.93 -2.72
N TYR A 235 -45.27 11.64 -2.45
CA TYR A 235 -44.47 12.33 -1.43
C TYR A 235 -43.41 13.26 -2.07
N ALA A 236 -43.85 14.21 -2.91
CA ALA A 236 -42.96 15.14 -3.63
C ALA A 236 -42.12 16.06 -2.70
N ASN A 237 -42.54 16.21 -1.44
CA ASN A 237 -41.81 16.96 -0.42
C ASN A 237 -40.58 16.21 0.13
N LEU A 238 -40.57 14.87 0.04
CA LEU A 238 -39.38 14.05 0.29
C LEU A 238 -38.51 14.12 -0.97
N ARG A 239 -37.49 14.98 -0.95
CA ARG A 239 -36.61 15.22 -2.10
C ARG A 239 -35.65 14.05 -2.27
N LEU A 240 -35.96 13.13 -3.17
CA LEU A 240 -35.02 12.06 -3.52
C LEU A 240 -33.79 12.68 -4.20
N ILE A 241 -32.60 12.44 -3.64
CA ILE A 241 -31.32 12.91 -4.21
C ILE A 241 -30.57 11.75 -4.85
N HIS A 242 -30.52 10.62 -4.18
CA HIS A 242 -30.00 9.36 -4.71
C HIS A 242 -31.10 8.32 -4.68
N PHE A 243 -31.41 7.73 -5.83
CA PHE A 243 -32.43 6.71 -5.93
C PHE A 243 -31.87 5.47 -6.61
N VAL A 244 -31.90 4.34 -5.90
CA VAL A 244 -31.54 3.03 -6.45
C VAL A 244 -32.80 2.19 -6.57
N LEU A 245 -33.14 1.82 -7.79
CA LEU A 245 -34.35 1.09 -8.13
C LEU A 245 -34.03 -0.32 -8.63
N LYS A 246 -34.47 -1.33 -7.87
CA LYS A 246 -34.54 -2.73 -8.31
C LYS A 246 -35.98 -3.23 -8.23
N THR A 247 -36.76 -2.98 -9.29
CA THR A 247 -38.12 -3.55 -9.40
C THR A 247 -38.09 -4.93 -10.04
N SER A 248 -39.05 -5.78 -9.69
CA SER A 248 -39.43 -6.92 -10.53
C SER A 248 -40.47 -6.48 -11.57
N GLY A 249 -40.41 -7.06 -12.78
CA GLY A 249 -41.38 -6.80 -13.85
C GLY A 249 -41.11 -5.56 -14.71
N ASP A 250 -42.00 -5.31 -15.66
CA ASP A 250 -41.91 -4.17 -16.58
C ASP A 250 -42.47 -2.91 -15.92
N VAL A 251 -41.73 -1.80 -15.99
CA VAL A 251 -42.21 -0.50 -15.51
C VAL A 251 -42.76 0.26 -16.70
N SER A 252 -44.07 0.50 -16.71
CA SER A 252 -44.72 1.27 -17.78
C SER A 252 -44.24 2.72 -17.81
N SER A 253 -44.25 3.34 -18.98
CA SER A 253 -43.85 4.73 -19.16
C SER A 253 -44.73 5.71 -18.37
N GLU A 254 -46.01 5.40 -18.18
CA GLU A 254 -46.91 6.23 -17.38
C GLU A 254 -46.50 6.26 -15.89
N ILE A 255 -46.06 5.12 -15.34
CA ILE A 255 -45.58 5.05 -13.95
C ILE A 255 -44.29 5.86 -13.79
N PHE A 256 -43.34 5.72 -14.73
CA PHE A 256 -42.11 6.51 -14.73
C PHE A 256 -42.36 8.00 -14.92
N LYS A 257 -43.29 8.38 -15.79
CA LYS A 257 -43.67 9.77 -16.00
C LYS A 257 -44.21 10.37 -14.71
N ASN A 258 -45.19 9.73 -14.07
CA ASN A 258 -45.78 10.21 -12.82
C ASN A 258 -44.73 10.35 -11.69
N PHE A 259 -43.83 9.36 -11.58
CA PHE A 259 -42.76 9.38 -10.59
C PHE A 259 -41.72 10.48 -10.85
N PHE A 260 -41.17 10.59 -12.06
CA PHE A 260 -40.12 11.58 -12.34
C PHE A 260 -40.63 13.01 -12.47
N GLU A 261 -41.90 13.21 -12.82
CA GLU A 261 -42.56 14.52 -12.80
C GLU A 261 -42.64 15.10 -11.38
N THR A 262 -42.80 14.23 -10.38
CA THR A 262 -42.85 14.61 -8.97
C THR A 262 -41.47 14.66 -8.32
N GLN A 263 -40.56 13.75 -8.69
CA GLN A 263 -39.23 13.59 -8.09
C GLN A 263 -38.11 14.16 -8.97
N THR A 264 -38.20 15.44 -9.31
CA THR A 264 -37.21 16.14 -10.18
C THR A 264 -35.88 16.45 -9.49
N SER A 265 -35.78 16.28 -8.17
CA SER A 265 -34.58 16.55 -7.37
C SER A 265 -33.48 15.49 -7.47
N ILE A 266 -33.74 14.37 -8.16
CA ILE A 266 -32.80 13.25 -8.25
C ILE A 266 -31.53 13.69 -8.98
N GLU A 267 -30.40 13.63 -8.27
CA GLU A 267 -29.06 13.91 -8.80
C GLU A 267 -28.30 12.63 -9.13
N LYS A 268 -28.64 11.51 -8.48
CA LYS A 268 -28.05 10.19 -8.71
C LYS A 268 -29.15 9.16 -8.90
N LEU A 269 -29.18 8.53 -10.06
CA LEU A 269 -30.14 7.46 -10.37
C LEU A 269 -29.36 6.17 -10.64
N GLU A 270 -29.77 5.10 -9.99
CA GLU A 270 -29.30 3.77 -10.30
C GLU A 270 -30.48 2.87 -10.64
N LEU A 271 -30.47 2.31 -11.83
CA LEU A 271 -31.44 1.30 -12.26
C LEU A 271 -30.75 -0.06 -12.23
N GLN A 272 -31.39 -1.06 -11.62
CA GLN A 272 -30.90 -2.44 -11.60
C GLN A 272 -31.77 -3.41 -12.41
N ASN A 273 -32.94 -2.95 -12.87
CA ASN A 273 -33.83 -3.70 -13.76
C ASN A 273 -33.69 -3.21 -15.21
N SER A 274 -33.16 -4.05 -16.10
CA SER A 274 -32.94 -3.69 -17.51
C SER A 274 -34.23 -3.49 -18.30
N ARG A 275 -35.35 -4.06 -17.86
CA ARG A 275 -36.65 -3.89 -18.53
C ARG A 275 -37.23 -2.49 -18.37
N ALA A 276 -36.79 -1.76 -17.35
CA ALA A 276 -37.18 -0.37 -17.14
C ALA A 276 -36.48 0.59 -18.13
N LEU A 277 -35.45 0.15 -18.85
CA LEU A 277 -34.67 0.95 -19.80
C LEU A 277 -35.24 0.87 -21.22
N THR A 278 -36.49 1.29 -21.40
CA THR A 278 -37.04 1.52 -22.73
C THR A 278 -36.63 2.91 -23.25
N GLN A 279 -36.68 3.12 -24.57
CA GLN A 279 -36.38 4.43 -25.17
C GLN A 279 -37.29 5.54 -24.64
N GLU A 280 -38.58 5.23 -24.44
CA GLU A 280 -39.57 6.17 -23.88
C GLU A 280 -39.22 6.53 -22.42
N ASN A 281 -38.86 5.55 -21.60
CA ASN A 281 -38.46 5.76 -20.21
C ASN A 281 -37.20 6.63 -20.08
N LEU A 282 -36.22 6.46 -20.97
CA LEU A 282 -35.04 7.33 -21.02
C LEU A 282 -35.37 8.76 -21.45
N GLN A 283 -36.31 8.94 -22.38
CA GLN A 283 -36.79 10.28 -22.75
C GLN A 283 -37.47 10.96 -21.56
N LEU A 284 -38.24 10.22 -20.75
CA LEU A 284 -38.84 10.75 -19.53
C LEU A 284 -37.76 11.14 -18.51
N ILE A 285 -36.76 10.29 -18.27
CA ILE A 285 -35.61 10.61 -17.41
C ILE A 285 -34.91 11.89 -17.88
N ALA A 286 -34.56 11.98 -19.17
CA ALA A 286 -33.92 13.15 -19.75
C ALA A 286 -34.81 14.42 -19.71
N ARG A 287 -36.13 14.25 -19.81
CA ARG A 287 -37.11 15.34 -19.76
C ARG A 287 -37.23 15.93 -18.36
N TYR A 288 -37.37 15.08 -17.34
CA TYR A 288 -37.70 15.53 -15.99
C TYR A 288 -36.47 15.70 -15.06
N LEU A 289 -35.43 14.87 -15.20
CA LEU A 289 -34.25 14.91 -14.33
C LEU A 289 -33.14 15.81 -14.88
N LYS A 290 -33.39 17.13 -14.91
CA LYS A 290 -32.44 18.13 -15.44
C LYS A 290 -31.14 18.30 -14.63
N ASN A 291 -31.12 17.82 -13.39
CA ASN A 291 -29.96 17.90 -12.49
C ASN A 291 -29.29 16.54 -12.28
N LEU A 292 -29.58 15.54 -13.11
CA LEU A 292 -29.01 14.21 -12.98
C LEU A 292 -27.51 14.23 -13.30
N LYS A 293 -26.67 14.07 -12.27
CA LYS A 293 -25.20 14.08 -12.36
C LYS A 293 -24.61 12.68 -12.49
N SER A 294 -25.24 11.68 -11.85
CA SER A 294 -24.77 10.29 -11.87
C SER A 294 -25.87 9.37 -12.35
N PHE A 295 -25.58 8.55 -13.35
CA PHE A 295 -26.51 7.53 -13.82
C PHE A 295 -25.83 6.17 -13.87
N VAL A 296 -26.39 5.21 -13.16
CA VAL A 296 -25.92 3.82 -13.13
C VAL A 296 -27.01 2.95 -13.70
N ILE A 297 -26.66 2.10 -14.66
CA ILE A 297 -27.62 1.22 -15.34
C ILE A 297 -27.24 -0.25 -15.14
N PRO A 298 -28.21 -1.16 -15.20
CA PRO A 298 -27.93 -2.56 -15.34
C PRO A 298 -27.51 -2.83 -16.78
N ASN A 299 -26.96 -3.99 -16.98
CA ASN A 299 -26.56 -4.45 -18.28
C ASN A 299 -27.70 -5.14 -19.06
N GLY A 300 -27.51 -5.30 -20.37
CA GLY A 300 -28.43 -6.07 -21.21
C GLY A 300 -29.68 -5.26 -21.46
N THR A 301 -29.52 -4.13 -22.15
CA THR A 301 -30.65 -3.44 -22.73
C THR A 301 -30.85 -3.97 -24.14
N PRO A 302 -31.92 -4.74 -24.43
CA PRO A 302 -32.13 -5.32 -25.75
C PRO A 302 -32.40 -4.26 -26.84
N TYR A 303 -32.61 -3.00 -26.44
CA TYR A 303 -33.03 -1.91 -27.31
C TYR A 303 -31.88 -0.99 -27.78
N PHE A 304 -30.69 -1.08 -27.20
CA PHE A 304 -29.59 -0.16 -27.54
C PHE A 304 -28.41 -0.91 -28.14
N GLU A 305 -27.89 -0.39 -29.25
CA GLU A 305 -26.74 -0.97 -29.93
C GLU A 305 -25.41 -0.67 -29.22
N THR A 306 -25.32 0.44 -28.47
CA THR A 306 -24.13 0.81 -27.70
C THR A 306 -24.49 1.35 -26.31
N PRO A 307 -23.65 1.13 -25.27
CA PRO A 307 -23.97 1.50 -23.90
C PRO A 307 -24.06 3.02 -23.71
N LEU A 308 -23.32 3.80 -24.50
CA LEU A 308 -23.29 5.26 -24.37
C LEU A 308 -24.46 5.97 -25.07
N ASP A 309 -25.20 5.31 -25.96
CA ASP A 309 -26.36 5.93 -26.61
C ASP A 309 -27.48 6.24 -25.60
N ILE A 310 -27.54 5.49 -24.49
CA ILE A 310 -28.50 5.65 -23.40
C ILE A 310 -28.45 7.06 -22.78
N ILE A 311 -27.26 7.66 -22.71
CA ILE A 311 -27.05 8.96 -22.07
C ILE A 311 -27.06 10.13 -23.06
N HIS A 312 -27.30 9.87 -24.34
CA HIS A 312 -27.26 10.90 -25.38
C HIS A 312 -28.20 12.09 -25.06
N GLY A 313 -29.42 11.81 -24.58
CA GLY A 313 -30.41 12.82 -24.23
C GLY A 313 -30.22 13.52 -22.87
N ILE A 314 -29.29 13.05 -22.02
CA ILE A 314 -29.13 13.55 -20.65
C ILE A 314 -27.96 14.54 -20.62
N GLU A 315 -28.22 15.83 -20.45
CA GLU A 315 -27.20 16.89 -20.59
C GLU A 315 -26.33 17.09 -19.35
N SER A 316 -26.89 16.96 -18.16
CA SER A 316 -26.25 17.27 -16.87
C SER A 316 -25.29 16.19 -16.34
N ILE A 317 -25.10 15.09 -17.07
CA ILE A 317 -24.41 13.91 -16.55
C ILE A 317 -22.89 14.13 -16.48
N GLU A 318 -22.32 13.83 -15.31
CA GLU A 318 -20.88 13.90 -15.03
C GLU A 318 -20.28 12.50 -14.77
N SER A 319 -21.10 11.54 -14.35
CA SER A 319 -20.72 10.17 -14.02
C SER A 319 -21.69 9.16 -14.64
N PHE A 320 -21.16 8.18 -15.36
CA PHE A 320 -21.93 7.10 -15.96
C PHE A 320 -21.30 5.73 -15.69
N SER A 321 -22.10 4.78 -15.22
CA SER A 321 -21.61 3.42 -14.93
C SER A 321 -22.59 2.35 -15.38
N VAL A 322 -22.06 1.20 -15.82
CA VAL A 322 -22.83 -0.02 -16.07
C VAL A 322 -22.47 -1.05 -15.01
N LYS A 323 -23.46 -1.68 -14.36
CA LYS A 323 -23.20 -2.53 -13.18
C LYS A 323 -22.60 -3.92 -13.52
N VAL A 324 -23.17 -4.74 -14.42
CA VAL A 324 -22.64 -6.11 -14.70
C VAL A 324 -23.10 -6.73 -16.05
N HIS A 325 -22.17 -7.06 -16.97
CA HIS A 325 -22.22 -8.09 -18.07
C HIS A 325 -22.43 -7.68 -19.55
N PHE A 326 -21.72 -6.72 -20.15
CA PHE A 326 -21.94 -6.35 -21.56
C PHE A 326 -21.65 -7.52 -22.53
N GLU A 327 -22.65 -8.37 -22.77
CA GLU A 327 -22.58 -9.57 -23.60
C GLU A 327 -22.92 -9.12 -25.03
N VAL A 328 -21.90 -8.67 -25.72
CA VAL A 328 -21.93 -8.57 -27.17
C VAL A 328 -21.52 -9.95 -27.68
N ASP A 329 -22.22 -10.49 -28.69
CA ASP A 329 -21.87 -11.76 -29.34
C ASP A 329 -20.35 -11.89 -29.49
N GLU A 330 -19.76 -13.01 -29.05
CA GLU A 330 -18.29 -13.21 -29.03
C GLU A 330 -17.60 -12.94 -30.39
N GLU A 331 -18.36 -12.99 -31.48
CA GLU A 331 -17.89 -12.75 -32.85
C GLU A 331 -17.87 -11.25 -33.26
N ARG A 332 -18.58 -10.36 -32.55
CA ARG A 332 -18.69 -8.94 -32.90
C ARG A 332 -17.78 -8.07 -32.04
N ARG A 333 -17.13 -7.07 -32.68
CA ARG A 333 -16.37 -6.04 -31.96
C ARG A 333 -17.33 -5.12 -31.21
N ALA A 334 -17.11 -4.87 -29.93
CA ALA A 334 -17.86 -3.91 -29.14
C ALA A 334 -17.65 -2.49 -29.68
N CYS A 335 -18.77 -1.82 -29.92
CA CYS A 335 -18.84 -0.39 -30.16
C CYS A 335 -19.38 0.26 -28.88
N LEU A 336 -18.55 1.05 -28.18
CA LEU A 336 -18.95 1.78 -26.97
C LEU A 336 -19.86 2.96 -27.31
N THR A 337 -19.64 3.59 -28.46
CA THR A 337 -20.50 4.64 -29.01
C THR A 337 -20.38 4.72 -30.53
N LYS A 338 -21.51 4.99 -31.21
CA LYS A 338 -21.52 5.20 -32.66
C LYS A 338 -21.16 6.62 -33.08
N GLN A 339 -21.28 7.59 -32.17
CA GLN A 339 -21.18 9.02 -32.47
C GLN A 339 -20.36 9.78 -31.44
N VAL A 340 -19.82 10.93 -31.83
CA VAL A 340 -19.16 11.83 -30.88
C VAL A 340 -20.23 12.58 -30.09
N MET A 341 -20.18 12.50 -28.77
CA MET A 341 -21.08 13.19 -27.86
C MET A 341 -20.37 14.40 -27.25
N LYS A 342 -21.04 15.54 -27.16
CA LYS A 342 -20.51 16.71 -26.42
C LYS A 342 -21.09 16.71 -25.01
N LYS A 343 -20.49 15.96 -24.09
CA LYS A 343 -20.91 15.92 -22.66
C LYS A 343 -19.71 16.13 -21.74
N ASN A 344 -19.97 16.60 -20.53
CA ASN A 344 -18.95 16.85 -19.51
C ASN A 344 -18.78 15.65 -18.55
N ILE A 345 -18.57 14.46 -19.12
CA ILE A 345 -18.39 13.24 -18.32
C ILE A 345 -16.96 13.19 -17.80
N LYS A 346 -16.84 13.00 -16.49
CA LYS A 346 -15.56 12.87 -15.77
C LYS A 346 -15.34 11.47 -15.23
N ASP A 347 -16.40 10.71 -14.98
CA ASP A 347 -16.32 9.33 -14.51
C ASP A 347 -17.12 8.41 -15.45
N LEU A 348 -16.42 7.49 -16.11
CA LEU A 348 -17.02 6.53 -17.03
C LEU A 348 -16.59 5.11 -16.66
N ARG A 349 -17.54 4.29 -16.23
CA ARG A 349 -17.27 2.89 -15.84
C ARG A 349 -18.07 1.90 -16.67
N LEU A 350 -17.36 1.15 -17.50
CA LEU A 350 -17.92 0.13 -18.38
C LEU A 350 -17.22 -1.22 -18.12
N PRO A 351 -17.35 -1.81 -16.92
CA PRO A 351 -16.75 -3.10 -16.62
C PRO A 351 -17.47 -4.24 -17.36
N ASN A 352 -16.80 -5.38 -17.50
CA ASN A 352 -17.38 -6.63 -18.02
C ASN A 352 -17.76 -6.56 -19.51
N ILE A 353 -16.91 -5.99 -20.36
CA ILE A 353 -17.18 -5.83 -21.81
C ILE A 353 -17.00 -7.11 -22.65
N HIS A 354 -16.25 -8.12 -22.17
CA HIS A 354 -16.00 -9.48 -22.72
C HIS A 354 -15.63 -9.62 -24.22
N THR A 355 -15.65 -8.55 -25.00
CA THR A 355 -15.45 -8.52 -26.44
C THR A 355 -14.38 -7.50 -26.80
N LYS A 356 -13.92 -7.57 -28.06
CA LYS A 356 -12.88 -6.67 -28.58
C LYS A 356 -13.47 -5.31 -28.88
N ILE A 357 -12.97 -4.28 -28.21
CA ILE A 357 -13.40 -2.90 -28.48
C ILE A 357 -12.81 -2.45 -29.83
N CYS A 358 -13.64 -1.85 -30.68
CA CYS A 358 -13.19 -1.25 -31.94
C CYS A 358 -12.42 0.06 -31.70
N ASP A 359 -11.26 0.22 -32.35
CA ASP A 359 -10.44 1.44 -32.25
C ASP A 359 -11.20 2.71 -32.67
N ASP A 360 -12.05 2.62 -33.69
CA ASP A 360 -12.95 3.73 -34.10
C ASP A 360 -13.87 4.18 -32.96
N SER A 361 -14.36 3.23 -32.16
CA SER A 361 -15.18 3.56 -30.99
C SER A 361 -14.37 4.24 -29.88
N LEU A 362 -13.10 3.88 -29.70
CA LEU A 362 -12.21 4.53 -28.72
C LEU A 362 -11.86 5.95 -29.16
N LEU A 363 -11.61 6.16 -30.46
CA LEU A 363 -11.40 7.50 -31.02
C LEU A 363 -12.62 8.40 -30.81
N LYS A 364 -13.83 7.87 -30.99
CA LYS A 364 -15.08 8.59 -30.70
C LYS A 364 -15.23 8.89 -29.21
N LEU A 365 -14.89 7.95 -28.33
CA LEU A 365 -14.92 8.13 -26.88
C LEU A 365 -13.98 9.27 -26.44
N VAL A 366 -12.72 9.22 -26.88
CA VAL A 366 -11.72 10.26 -26.60
C VAL A 366 -12.18 11.64 -27.08
N LYS A 367 -12.75 11.72 -28.28
CA LYS A 367 -13.31 12.97 -28.82
C LYS A 367 -14.54 13.45 -28.05
N SER A 368 -15.29 12.53 -27.44
CA SER A 368 -16.50 12.86 -26.70
C SER A 368 -16.20 13.38 -25.30
N PHE A 369 -15.21 12.80 -24.63
CA PHE A 369 -14.91 13.03 -23.21
C PHE A 369 -13.41 13.30 -23.00
N PRO A 370 -12.87 14.41 -23.49
CA PRO A 370 -11.43 14.72 -23.37
C PRO A 370 -10.99 14.99 -21.91
N ASP A 371 -11.90 15.46 -21.05
CA ASP A 371 -11.63 15.80 -19.65
C ASP A 371 -11.90 14.64 -18.67
N LEU A 372 -11.94 13.40 -19.20
CA LEU A 372 -12.25 12.21 -18.41
C LEU A 372 -11.18 11.99 -17.34
N ARG A 373 -11.63 11.74 -16.10
CA ARG A 373 -10.78 11.51 -14.93
C ARG A 373 -10.80 10.06 -14.47
N VAL A 374 -11.89 9.34 -14.70
CA VAL A 374 -12.02 7.93 -14.34
C VAL A 374 -12.51 7.15 -15.55
N LEU A 375 -11.80 6.08 -15.88
CA LEU A 375 -12.16 5.14 -16.93
C LEU A 375 -12.01 3.72 -16.43
N ASP A 376 -13.07 2.94 -16.51
CA ASP A 376 -13.04 1.49 -16.26
C ASP A 376 -13.49 0.75 -17.54
N LEU A 377 -12.59 -0.06 -18.10
CA LEU A 377 -12.83 -0.92 -19.25
C LEU A 377 -12.52 -2.40 -18.91
N SER A 378 -12.67 -2.77 -17.64
CA SER A 378 -12.33 -4.10 -17.14
C SER A 378 -13.05 -5.21 -17.89
N SER A 379 -12.37 -6.36 -18.01
CA SER A 379 -12.78 -7.56 -18.72
C SER A 379 -13.10 -7.31 -20.21
N SER A 380 -12.58 -6.24 -20.81
CA SER A 380 -12.63 -6.05 -22.26
C SER A 380 -11.49 -6.79 -22.96
N ARG A 381 -11.59 -7.04 -24.26
CA ARG A 381 -10.46 -7.49 -25.09
C ARG A 381 -9.80 -6.28 -25.75
N LEU A 382 -9.46 -5.26 -24.96
CA LEU A 382 -8.73 -4.08 -25.42
C LEU A 382 -7.35 -4.50 -25.95
N ALA A 383 -7.02 -4.06 -27.16
CA ALA A 383 -5.72 -4.33 -27.79
C ALA A 383 -4.74 -3.17 -27.55
N ASP A 384 -3.45 -3.43 -27.73
CA ASP A 384 -2.37 -2.46 -27.49
C ASP A 384 -2.52 -1.16 -28.29
N GLU A 385 -3.01 -1.22 -29.54
CA GLU A 385 -3.28 -0.01 -30.35
C GLU A 385 -4.43 0.83 -29.75
N GLY A 386 -5.48 0.18 -29.25
CA GLY A 386 -6.57 0.85 -28.54
C GLY A 386 -6.10 1.52 -27.25
N LEU A 387 -5.20 0.87 -26.50
CA LEU A 387 -4.62 1.43 -25.28
C LEU A 387 -3.78 2.69 -25.57
N LYS A 388 -3.00 2.68 -26.66
CA LYS A 388 -2.22 3.85 -27.12
C LYS A 388 -3.11 5.04 -27.47
N ILE A 389 -4.26 4.81 -28.09
CA ILE A 389 -5.28 5.85 -28.37
C ILE A 389 -5.74 6.50 -27.06
N LEU A 390 -5.98 5.70 -26.02
CA LEU A 390 -6.44 6.20 -24.72
C LEU A 390 -5.37 7.00 -23.99
N PHE A 391 -4.11 6.54 -23.95
CA PHE A 391 -3.03 7.27 -23.29
C PHE A 391 -2.75 8.65 -23.90
N HIS A 392 -2.85 8.77 -25.23
CA HIS A 392 -2.70 10.06 -25.89
C HIS A 392 -3.96 10.93 -25.83
N GLY A 393 -5.12 10.28 -25.83
CA GLY A 393 -6.42 10.94 -25.91
C GLY A 393 -6.96 11.49 -24.58
N LEU A 394 -6.56 10.92 -23.45
CA LEU A 394 -7.13 11.21 -22.12
C LEU A 394 -6.05 11.72 -21.14
N PRO A 395 -5.47 12.91 -21.37
CA PRO A 395 -4.33 13.40 -20.58
C PRO A 395 -4.66 13.70 -19.12
N PHE A 396 -5.94 13.89 -18.78
CA PHE A 396 -6.41 14.23 -17.43
C PHE A 396 -6.89 13.03 -16.61
N LEU A 397 -6.67 11.81 -17.12
CA LEU A 397 -7.10 10.59 -16.45
C LEU A 397 -6.34 10.39 -15.13
N ARG A 398 -7.10 10.17 -14.04
CA ARG A 398 -6.60 9.96 -12.68
C ARG A 398 -6.80 8.52 -12.22
N GLU A 399 -7.85 7.85 -12.65
CA GLU A 399 -8.15 6.46 -12.32
C GLU A 399 -8.37 5.67 -13.60
N PHE A 400 -7.58 4.62 -13.80
CA PHE A 400 -7.70 3.73 -14.95
C PHE A 400 -7.75 2.28 -14.49
N ILE A 401 -8.88 1.63 -14.76
CA ILE A 401 -9.13 0.23 -14.40
C ILE A 401 -9.22 -0.61 -15.68
N LEU A 402 -8.31 -1.57 -15.80
CA LEU A 402 -8.14 -2.45 -16.95
C LEU A 402 -8.08 -3.92 -16.52
N ASP A 403 -8.69 -4.26 -15.39
CA ASP A 403 -8.64 -5.62 -14.85
C ASP A 403 -9.14 -6.63 -15.89
N LYS A 404 -8.51 -7.81 -15.97
CA LYS A 404 -8.86 -8.90 -16.89
C LYS A 404 -8.82 -8.52 -18.39
N CYS A 405 -8.11 -7.46 -18.78
CA CYS A 405 -7.88 -7.14 -20.19
C CYS A 405 -6.77 -8.02 -20.78
N THR A 406 -7.12 -9.25 -21.15
CA THR A 406 -6.15 -10.33 -21.51
C THR A 406 -5.40 -10.13 -22.82
N GLU A 407 -5.83 -9.20 -23.69
CA GLU A 407 -5.14 -8.89 -24.95
C GLU A 407 -3.99 -7.89 -24.79
N LEU A 408 -3.97 -7.10 -23.70
CA LEU A 408 -2.95 -6.10 -23.42
C LEU A 408 -1.59 -6.74 -23.15
N SER A 409 -0.55 -6.22 -23.77
CA SER A 409 0.83 -6.67 -23.60
C SER A 409 1.78 -5.51 -23.27
N ASP A 410 3.06 -5.84 -23.07
CA ASP A 410 4.10 -4.84 -22.80
C ASP A 410 4.23 -3.79 -23.92
N ASP A 411 3.86 -4.12 -25.16
CA ASP A 411 3.88 -3.19 -26.29
C ASP A 411 2.86 -2.06 -26.15
N GLY A 412 1.70 -2.35 -25.54
CA GLY A 412 0.66 -1.36 -25.24
C GLY A 412 1.10 -0.37 -24.17
N MET A 413 1.78 -0.86 -23.13
CA MET A 413 2.26 -0.04 -22.00
C MET A 413 3.48 0.81 -22.36
N SER A 414 4.43 0.23 -23.08
CA SER A 414 5.71 0.88 -23.42
C SER A 414 5.60 1.91 -24.55
N GLY A 415 4.54 1.86 -25.35
CA GLY A 415 4.46 2.66 -26.56
C GLY A 415 5.58 2.33 -27.54
N SER A 416 6.01 1.07 -27.64
CA SER A 416 7.20 0.54 -28.38
C SER A 416 7.50 1.17 -29.76
N ARG A 417 6.49 1.69 -30.48
CA ARG A 417 6.65 2.39 -31.76
C ARG A 417 6.82 3.90 -31.66
N ASN A 418 6.26 4.51 -30.62
CA ASN A 418 6.32 5.95 -30.35
C ASN A 418 6.08 6.20 -28.85
N PRO A 419 7.11 6.67 -28.11
CA PRO A 419 7.03 6.93 -26.67
C PRO A 419 5.92 7.90 -26.26
N LEU A 420 5.38 8.71 -27.18
CA LEU A 420 4.23 9.59 -26.93
C LEU A 420 2.94 8.82 -26.58
N TYR A 421 2.89 7.52 -26.89
CA TYR A 421 1.78 6.64 -26.54
C TYR A 421 2.10 5.71 -25.36
N ALA A 422 3.18 5.96 -24.62
CA ALA A 422 3.52 5.18 -23.44
C ALA A 422 2.73 5.62 -22.22
N ILE A 423 2.51 4.68 -21.28
CA ILE A 423 1.87 4.98 -19.99
C ILE A 423 2.67 6.01 -19.17
N SER A 424 3.97 6.12 -19.40
CA SER A 424 4.86 7.08 -18.72
C SER A 424 4.46 8.55 -18.91
N ASN A 425 3.63 8.87 -19.91
CA ASN A 425 3.09 10.21 -20.14
C ASN A 425 1.89 10.55 -19.24
N MET A 426 1.28 9.56 -18.59
CA MET A 426 0.10 9.73 -17.72
C MET A 426 0.51 10.23 -16.32
N LYS A 427 1.20 11.37 -16.24
CA LYS A 427 1.82 11.86 -14.99
C LYS A 427 0.84 12.13 -13.84
N GLY A 428 -0.40 12.49 -14.17
CA GLY A 428 -1.48 12.75 -13.21
C GLY A 428 -2.28 11.52 -12.79
N LEU A 429 -1.85 10.31 -13.18
CA LEU A 429 -2.55 9.07 -12.82
C LEU A 429 -2.34 8.74 -11.34
N HIS A 430 -3.43 8.65 -10.59
CA HIS A 430 -3.45 8.35 -9.15
C HIS A 430 -3.75 6.88 -8.86
N LYS A 431 -4.59 6.24 -9.69
CA LYS A 431 -4.99 4.85 -9.51
C LYS A 431 -4.87 4.07 -10.81
N LEU A 432 -4.19 2.92 -10.75
CA LEU A 432 -4.06 1.99 -11.86
C LEU A 432 -4.37 0.57 -11.40
N SER A 433 -5.25 -0.12 -12.13
CA SER A 433 -5.55 -1.52 -11.89
C SER A 433 -5.35 -2.34 -13.17
N LEU A 434 -4.47 -3.35 -13.08
CA LEU A 434 -4.08 -4.26 -14.16
C LEU A 434 -4.28 -5.72 -13.75
N SER A 435 -5.15 -5.99 -12.78
CA SER A 435 -5.32 -7.33 -12.21
C SER A 435 -5.64 -8.33 -13.30
N THR A 436 -4.99 -9.50 -13.28
CA THR A 436 -5.25 -10.60 -14.23
C THR A 436 -4.93 -10.26 -15.71
N CYS A 437 -4.17 -9.20 -16.00
CA CYS A 437 -3.64 -8.91 -17.35
C CYS A 437 -2.40 -9.77 -17.66
N LYS A 438 -2.59 -11.08 -17.92
CA LYS A 438 -1.52 -12.11 -17.91
C LYS A 438 -0.32 -11.90 -18.84
N LYS A 439 -0.42 -11.05 -19.86
CA LYS A 439 0.68 -10.74 -20.80
C LYS A 439 1.53 -9.53 -20.39
N ILE A 440 1.18 -8.88 -19.28
CA ILE A 440 1.97 -7.81 -18.66
C ILE A 440 3.12 -8.44 -17.88
N THR A 441 4.35 -7.98 -18.14
CA THR A 441 5.59 -8.45 -17.50
C THR A 441 6.35 -7.27 -16.89
N ASP A 442 7.55 -7.53 -16.35
CA ASP A 442 8.46 -6.47 -15.87
C ASP A 442 8.75 -5.41 -16.94
N ILE A 443 8.67 -5.73 -18.25
CA ILE A 443 8.88 -4.78 -19.35
C ILE A 443 7.85 -3.65 -19.32
N SER A 444 6.58 -3.96 -19.03
CA SER A 444 5.57 -2.92 -18.81
C SER A 444 5.94 -2.02 -17.64
N LEU A 445 6.36 -2.62 -16.52
CA LEU A 445 6.71 -1.89 -15.30
C LEU A 445 7.94 -0.99 -15.49
N MET A 446 8.87 -1.34 -16.39
CA MET A 446 10.01 -0.48 -16.76
C MET A 446 9.57 0.90 -17.29
N ASN A 447 8.33 1.02 -17.78
CA ASN A 447 7.76 2.27 -18.29
C ASN A 447 6.91 3.00 -17.25
N PHE A 448 6.84 2.51 -16.02
CA PHE A 448 6.08 3.16 -14.96
C PHE A 448 6.91 4.30 -14.38
N ASN A 449 6.59 5.51 -14.83
CA ASN A 449 7.09 6.75 -14.25
C ASN A 449 5.88 7.63 -13.92
N LEU A 450 5.21 7.25 -12.84
CA LEU A 450 3.90 7.76 -12.43
C LEU A 450 4.03 8.35 -11.02
N PRO A 451 4.52 9.60 -10.89
CA PRO A 451 4.90 10.17 -9.61
C PRO A 451 3.71 10.43 -8.67
N GLU A 452 2.50 10.60 -9.21
CA GLU A 452 1.26 10.85 -8.45
C GLU A 452 0.49 9.55 -8.15
N LEU A 453 1.00 8.38 -8.53
CA LEU A 453 0.32 7.11 -8.35
C LEU A 453 0.25 6.73 -6.86
N THR A 454 -0.96 6.66 -6.31
CA THR A 454 -1.23 6.29 -4.91
C THR A 454 -1.77 4.87 -4.77
N TYR A 455 -2.42 4.32 -5.80
CA TYR A 455 -2.98 2.97 -5.81
C TYR A 455 -2.51 2.20 -7.03
N LEU A 456 -1.94 1.01 -6.80
CA LEU A 456 -1.55 0.10 -7.87
C LEU A 456 -1.98 -1.34 -7.57
N ASN A 457 -2.76 -1.91 -8.48
CA ASN A 457 -3.19 -3.30 -8.40
C ASN A 457 -2.61 -4.14 -9.54
N LEU A 458 -1.69 -5.04 -9.19
CA LEU A 458 -1.01 -5.99 -10.06
C LEU A 458 -1.41 -7.44 -9.74
N ARG A 459 -2.52 -7.66 -9.03
CA ARG A 459 -2.98 -8.99 -8.61
C ARG A 459 -2.99 -9.98 -9.78
N ASN A 460 -2.57 -11.21 -9.53
CA ASN A 460 -2.62 -12.31 -10.50
C ASN A 460 -1.78 -12.06 -11.77
N LEU A 461 -0.70 -11.27 -11.67
CA LEU A 461 0.31 -11.11 -12.72
C LEU A 461 1.52 -11.99 -12.44
N ASP A 462 1.49 -13.21 -12.98
CA ASP A 462 2.49 -14.25 -12.70
C ASP A 462 3.89 -13.99 -13.30
N GLN A 463 4.04 -12.98 -14.16
CA GLN A 463 5.31 -12.68 -14.84
C GLN A 463 6.04 -11.46 -14.24
N ILE A 464 5.57 -10.94 -13.10
CA ILE A 464 6.17 -9.80 -12.41
C ILE A 464 7.14 -10.31 -11.35
N THR A 465 8.38 -9.81 -11.40
CA THR A 465 9.47 -10.19 -10.48
C THR A 465 9.96 -9.01 -9.66
N GLU A 466 10.97 -9.22 -8.80
CA GLU A 466 11.63 -8.13 -8.09
C GLU A 466 12.22 -7.05 -9.01
N LEU A 467 12.53 -7.36 -10.28
CA LEU A 467 13.07 -6.39 -11.23
C LEU A 467 12.04 -5.33 -11.59
N GLY A 468 10.80 -5.72 -11.91
CA GLY A 468 9.72 -4.78 -12.17
C GLY A 468 9.31 -4.00 -10.92
N ILE A 469 9.30 -4.67 -9.76
CA ILE A 469 9.02 -4.00 -8.48
C ILE A 469 10.09 -2.95 -8.14
N ASP A 470 11.37 -3.20 -8.40
CA ASP A 470 12.45 -2.22 -8.19
C ASP A 470 12.20 -0.91 -8.96
N VAL A 471 11.67 -0.99 -10.19
CA VAL A 471 11.29 0.19 -10.96
C VAL A 471 10.10 0.90 -10.31
N VAL A 472 9.02 0.15 -10.01
CA VAL A 472 7.81 0.72 -9.40
C VAL A 472 8.13 1.49 -8.12
N VAL A 473 8.93 0.91 -7.21
CA VAL A 473 9.24 1.58 -5.93
C VAL A 473 10.13 2.81 -6.09
N ARG A 474 10.93 2.90 -7.16
CA ARG A 474 11.80 4.06 -7.44
C ARG A 474 11.05 5.20 -8.13
N TYR A 475 10.12 4.89 -9.02
CA TYR A 475 9.49 5.86 -9.92
C TYR A 475 8.00 6.12 -9.64
N CYS A 476 7.42 5.45 -8.64
CA CYS A 476 6.09 5.73 -8.09
C CYS A 476 6.16 5.97 -6.57
N PRO A 477 6.84 7.05 -6.10
CA PRO A 477 7.11 7.28 -4.68
C PRO A 477 5.87 7.62 -3.83
N SER A 478 4.76 7.99 -4.47
CA SER A 478 3.51 8.38 -3.81
C SER A 478 2.59 7.19 -3.47
N LEU A 479 3.03 5.96 -3.73
CA LEU A 479 2.20 4.77 -3.50
C LEU A 479 1.80 4.62 -2.03
N GLU A 480 0.49 4.51 -1.81
CA GLU A 480 -0.13 4.26 -0.51
C GLU A 480 -0.71 2.84 -0.45
N ASP A 481 -1.27 2.32 -1.56
CA ASP A 481 -1.87 1.00 -1.65
C ASP A 481 -1.27 0.19 -2.80
N LEU A 482 -0.70 -0.97 -2.47
CA LEU A 482 -0.09 -1.87 -3.46
C LEU A 482 -0.65 -3.29 -3.31
N ASN A 483 -1.32 -3.79 -4.37
CA ASN A 483 -1.82 -5.16 -4.42
C ASN A 483 -0.96 -6.02 -5.35
N LEU A 484 -0.27 -7.00 -4.78
CA LEU A 484 0.56 -8.02 -5.44
C LEU A 484 0.00 -9.43 -5.24
N ALA A 485 -1.25 -9.57 -4.77
CA ALA A 485 -1.81 -10.87 -4.45
C ALA A 485 -1.73 -11.84 -5.63
N ASN A 486 -1.46 -13.11 -5.33
CA ASN A 486 -1.29 -14.19 -6.30
C ASN A 486 -0.22 -13.92 -7.38
N CYS A 487 0.72 -13.01 -7.18
CA CYS A 487 1.87 -12.87 -8.07
C CYS A 487 2.93 -13.92 -7.70
N THR A 488 2.98 -15.02 -8.45
CA THR A 488 3.76 -16.21 -8.07
C THR A 488 5.29 -16.05 -8.11
N LEU A 489 5.81 -15.02 -8.79
CA LEU A 489 7.24 -14.73 -8.89
C LEU A 489 7.72 -13.63 -7.92
N VAL A 490 6.82 -12.87 -7.29
CA VAL A 490 7.13 -11.90 -6.24
C VAL A 490 7.70 -12.62 -5.02
N ASN A 491 8.84 -12.15 -4.53
CA ASN A 491 9.63 -12.81 -3.50
C ASN A 491 10.05 -11.86 -2.37
N ASN A 492 10.80 -12.38 -1.41
CA ASN A 492 11.32 -11.62 -0.26
C ASN A 492 12.09 -10.34 -0.65
N ARG A 493 12.82 -10.35 -1.77
CA ARG A 493 13.56 -9.17 -2.24
C ARG A 493 12.60 -8.06 -2.67
N SER A 494 11.49 -8.41 -3.32
CA SER A 494 10.43 -7.47 -3.66
C SER A 494 9.89 -6.75 -2.42
N ILE A 495 9.65 -7.48 -1.33
CA ILE A 495 9.15 -6.91 -0.07
C ILE A 495 10.17 -5.97 0.56
N GLN A 496 11.46 -6.34 0.58
CA GLN A 496 12.52 -5.47 1.09
C GLN A 496 12.64 -4.16 0.29
N LEU A 497 12.51 -4.24 -1.04
CA LEU A 497 12.53 -3.05 -1.90
C LEU A 497 11.35 -2.12 -1.59
N ILE A 498 10.16 -2.69 -1.40
CA ILE A 498 8.95 -1.96 -0.99
C ILE A 498 9.18 -1.27 0.36
N ASP A 499 9.65 -2.01 1.37
CA ASP A 499 9.94 -1.49 2.72
C ASP A 499 10.93 -0.32 2.69
N THR A 500 11.96 -0.43 1.84
CA THR A 500 13.06 0.55 1.79
C THR A 500 12.65 1.86 1.12
N HIS A 501 11.75 1.81 0.13
CA HIS A 501 11.52 2.92 -0.79
C HIS A 501 10.12 3.55 -0.67
N LEU A 502 9.08 2.79 -0.30
CA LEU A 502 7.70 3.28 -0.24
C LEU A 502 7.31 3.75 1.16
N ASN A 503 7.79 4.93 1.55
CA ASN A 503 7.56 5.50 2.89
C ASN A 503 6.11 5.95 3.14
N ARG A 504 5.30 6.10 2.09
CA ARG A 504 3.88 6.50 2.15
C ARG A 504 2.93 5.30 2.15
N LEU A 505 3.44 4.09 2.03
CA LEU A 505 2.63 2.88 1.95
C LEU A 505 1.80 2.72 3.21
N ARG A 506 0.54 2.33 3.03
CA ARG A 506 -0.46 2.07 4.07
C ARG A 506 -1.04 0.67 3.94
N CYS A 507 -1.20 0.16 2.73
CA CYS A 507 -1.71 -1.19 2.49
C CYS A 507 -0.82 -1.95 1.50
N LEU A 508 -0.45 -3.17 1.87
CA LEU A 508 0.27 -4.12 1.02
C LEU A 508 -0.43 -5.48 1.03
N ASP A 509 -0.98 -5.89 -0.11
CA ASP A 509 -1.56 -7.23 -0.26
C ASP A 509 -0.59 -8.14 -0.99
N VAL A 510 -0.07 -9.15 -0.29
CA VAL A 510 0.83 -10.18 -0.85
C VAL A 510 0.24 -11.59 -0.67
N SER A 511 -1.06 -11.68 -0.44
CA SER A 511 -1.78 -12.94 -0.26
C SER A 511 -1.54 -13.87 -1.46
N GLY A 512 -1.23 -15.15 -1.21
CA GLY A 512 -0.97 -16.12 -2.28
C GLY A 512 0.37 -15.96 -3.03
N CYS A 513 1.27 -15.05 -2.61
CA CYS A 513 2.63 -14.96 -3.14
C CYS A 513 3.52 -16.08 -2.57
N LYS A 514 3.64 -17.19 -3.31
CA LYS A 514 4.31 -18.43 -2.84
C LYS A 514 5.80 -18.29 -2.51
N LYS A 515 6.49 -17.27 -3.03
CA LYS A 515 7.93 -17.05 -2.80
C LYS A 515 8.24 -16.02 -1.71
N VAL A 516 7.22 -15.50 -1.02
CA VAL A 516 7.38 -14.64 0.14
C VAL A 516 7.28 -15.50 1.41
N THR A 517 8.32 -15.51 2.23
CA THR A 517 8.38 -16.34 3.44
C THR A 517 7.70 -15.67 4.63
N GLU A 518 7.02 -16.47 5.46
CA GLU A 518 6.25 -16.06 6.65
C GLU A 518 7.05 -15.25 7.69
N GLN A 519 8.35 -15.54 7.86
CA GLN A 519 9.24 -14.83 8.80
C GLN A 519 9.51 -13.37 8.40
N LEU A 520 9.52 -13.08 7.11
CA LEU A 520 9.76 -11.71 6.62
C LEU A 520 8.49 -10.87 6.66
N GLN A 521 7.32 -11.53 6.50
CA GLN A 521 6.00 -10.93 6.60
C GLN A 521 5.69 -10.44 8.02
N THR A 522 6.06 -11.23 9.03
CA THR A 522 5.95 -10.83 10.46
C THR A 522 6.93 -9.71 10.81
N SER A 523 8.20 -9.80 10.40
CA SER A 523 9.20 -8.77 10.69
C SER A 523 8.95 -7.41 10.00
N PHE A 524 8.20 -7.41 8.91
CA PHE A 524 7.76 -6.22 8.19
C PHE A 524 6.62 -5.53 8.96
N CYS A 525 5.65 -6.28 9.47
CA CYS A 525 4.59 -5.74 10.34
C CYS A 525 5.13 -5.13 11.64
N ASP A 526 6.16 -5.75 12.26
CA ASP A 526 6.74 -5.27 13.51
C ASP A 526 7.56 -3.96 13.35
N ARG A 527 8.23 -3.79 12.20
CA ARG A 527 9.02 -2.58 11.88
C ARG A 527 8.16 -1.47 11.29
N SER A 528 7.24 -1.80 10.41
CA SER A 528 6.35 -0.86 9.76
C SER A 528 5.08 -0.67 10.60
N ARG A 529 5.17 0.10 11.69
CA ARG A 529 4.03 0.45 12.57
C ARG A 529 2.88 1.22 11.87
N LYS A 530 2.94 1.39 10.54
CA LYS A 530 2.03 2.19 9.71
C LYS A 530 1.41 1.43 8.53
N VAL A 531 1.80 0.19 8.24
CA VAL A 531 1.34 -0.57 7.05
C VAL A 531 0.48 -1.78 7.45
N GLN A 532 -0.71 -1.88 6.86
CA GLN A 532 -1.57 -3.05 6.90
C GLN A 532 -1.15 -4.07 5.83
N VAL A 533 -0.84 -5.30 6.23
CA VAL A 533 -0.47 -6.40 5.31
C VAL A 533 -1.58 -7.45 5.25
N LEU A 534 -2.04 -7.80 4.05
CA LEU A 534 -3.08 -8.82 3.83
C LEU A 534 -2.47 -10.16 3.38
N MET A 535 -2.92 -11.27 3.99
CA MET A 535 -2.35 -12.62 3.85
C MET A 535 -3.42 -13.66 3.45
N SER A 536 -3.05 -14.68 2.67
CA SER A 536 -4.01 -15.67 2.16
C SER A 536 -4.44 -16.69 3.22
N GLY A 537 -5.72 -16.70 3.55
CA GLY A 537 -6.49 -17.94 3.74
C GLY A 537 -6.18 -18.78 4.97
N PHE A 538 -6.10 -18.17 6.14
CA PHE A 538 -6.72 -18.72 7.36
C PHE A 538 -7.30 -17.54 8.15
N TYR A 539 -8.63 -17.47 8.24
CA TYR A 539 -9.26 -16.91 9.42
C TYR A 539 -8.90 -17.86 10.56
N TYR A 540 -7.79 -17.61 11.25
CA TYR A 540 -7.76 -17.96 12.66
C TYR A 540 -8.40 -16.76 13.37
N PRO A 541 -9.59 -16.92 13.99
CA PRO A 541 -9.79 -16.17 15.21
C PRO A 541 -8.64 -16.63 16.10
N LEU A 542 -7.61 -15.82 16.27
CA LEU A 542 -6.82 -15.94 17.48
C LEU A 542 -7.78 -15.51 18.58
N GLY A 543 -8.48 -16.51 19.11
CA GLY A 543 -9.21 -16.41 20.33
C GLY A 543 -8.30 -15.73 21.34
N LEU A 544 -8.79 -14.64 21.89
CA LEU A 544 -8.30 -14.01 23.10
C LEU A 544 -8.57 -14.89 24.34
N ASP A 545 -8.64 -16.21 24.19
CA ASP A 545 -8.94 -17.16 25.28
C ASP A 545 -8.05 -18.40 25.16
N GLU A 546 -6.74 -18.20 25.32
CA GLU A 546 -5.85 -19.10 26.08
C GLU A 546 -4.45 -18.48 26.06
N PHE A 547 -4.27 -17.36 26.76
CA PHE A 547 -3.03 -16.96 27.45
C PHE A 547 -3.21 -15.56 28.10
N CYS A 548 -4.37 -15.30 28.70
CA CYS A 548 -4.50 -14.27 29.71
C CYS A 548 -4.76 -14.92 31.07
N SER A 549 -3.69 -15.33 31.74
CA SER A 549 -3.51 -15.02 33.16
C SER A 549 -2.19 -15.58 33.67
N THR A 550 -1.53 -14.76 34.50
CA THR A 550 -0.34 -15.05 35.32
C THR A 550 1.02 -14.90 34.63
N ASN A 551 1.57 -13.68 34.61
CA ASN A 551 2.52 -13.26 35.66
C ASN A 551 3.17 -11.90 35.36
N LEU A 552 2.35 -10.84 35.33
CA LEU A 552 2.85 -9.47 35.55
C LEU A 552 3.30 -9.30 37.02
N VAL A 553 2.70 -10.05 37.96
CA VAL A 553 3.12 -10.11 39.37
C VAL A 553 4.44 -10.91 39.53
N GLY A 554 4.67 -11.95 38.72
CA GLY A 554 5.95 -12.68 38.71
C GLY A 554 7.12 -11.87 38.16
N LYS A 555 6.91 -11.06 37.11
CA LYS A 555 7.96 -10.21 36.52
C LYS A 555 8.31 -9.00 37.38
N PHE A 556 7.36 -8.45 38.15
CA PHE A 556 7.64 -7.39 39.11
C PHE A 556 8.35 -7.91 40.36
N THR A 557 7.99 -9.11 40.85
CA THR A 557 8.65 -9.73 42.01
C THR A 557 10.04 -10.32 41.67
N GLN A 558 10.27 -10.78 40.43
CA GLN A 558 11.60 -11.14 39.93
C GLN A 558 12.52 -9.94 39.70
N SER A 559 11.96 -8.80 39.29
CA SER A 559 12.75 -7.56 39.15
C SER A 559 13.18 -7.03 40.52
N VAL A 560 12.34 -7.15 41.55
CA VAL A 560 12.70 -6.79 42.94
C VAL A 560 13.61 -7.83 43.60
N ARG A 561 13.46 -9.14 43.31
CA ARG A 561 14.44 -10.16 43.76
C ARG A 561 15.80 -10.03 43.07
N ARG A 562 15.85 -9.62 41.79
CA ARG A 562 17.09 -9.28 41.09
C ARG A 562 17.81 -8.09 41.72
N ILE A 563 17.08 -7.03 42.07
CA ILE A 563 17.64 -5.86 42.76
C ILE A 563 18.22 -6.23 44.14
N VAL A 564 17.70 -7.26 44.79
CA VAL A 564 18.22 -7.76 46.08
C VAL A 564 19.35 -8.80 45.92
N GLN A 565 19.50 -9.40 44.74
CA GLN A 565 20.61 -10.32 44.42
C GLN A 565 21.83 -9.59 43.81
N ASP A 566 21.65 -8.40 43.22
CA ASP A 566 22.72 -7.54 42.68
C ASP A 566 23.57 -6.82 43.76
N VAL A 567 23.43 -7.20 45.04
CA VAL A 567 24.37 -6.79 46.09
C VAL A 567 25.55 -7.77 46.22
N LYS A 568 25.61 -8.83 45.40
CA LYS A 568 26.75 -9.73 45.37
C LYS A 568 27.14 -10.06 43.94
N ASP A 569 28.21 -9.39 43.54
CA ASP A 569 29.18 -9.74 42.51
C ASP A 569 29.16 -8.77 41.32
N GLU A 570 30.33 -8.15 41.13
CA GLU A 570 30.64 -6.97 40.35
C GLU A 570 30.10 -7.04 38.90
N GLY A 571 29.21 -6.11 38.56
CA GLY A 571 28.50 -6.06 37.28
C GLY A 571 29.37 -5.70 36.08
N SER A 572 29.10 -6.35 34.94
CA SER A 572 29.64 -6.01 33.63
C SER A 572 28.99 -4.72 33.07
N PRO A 573 29.76 -3.83 32.43
CA PRO A 573 29.27 -2.60 31.80
C PRO A 573 28.41 -2.80 30.56
N SER A 574 28.35 -4.00 29.96
CA SER A 574 27.62 -4.26 28.69
C SER A 574 26.20 -4.80 28.89
N GLY A 575 25.83 -5.23 30.10
CA GLY A 575 24.53 -5.84 30.39
C GLY A 575 24.34 -7.26 29.82
N LEU A 576 25.38 -7.85 29.21
CA LEU A 576 25.40 -9.22 28.70
C LEU A 576 25.80 -10.21 29.81
N THR A 577 25.30 -11.44 29.71
CA THR A 577 25.74 -12.54 30.59
C THR A 577 27.17 -12.96 30.24
N ARG A 578 27.89 -13.55 31.22
CA ARG A 578 29.27 -14.03 31.03
C ARG A 578 29.37 -15.04 29.86
N ASP A 579 28.37 -15.88 29.70
CA ASP A 579 28.33 -16.89 28.62
C ASP A 579 28.17 -16.24 27.23
N GLU A 580 27.34 -15.19 27.11
CA GLU A 580 27.18 -14.43 25.86
C GLU A 580 28.46 -13.67 25.46
N ILE A 581 29.22 -13.20 26.45
CA ILE A 581 30.50 -12.51 26.24
C ILE A 581 31.57 -13.49 25.74
N ILE A 582 31.61 -14.71 26.29
CA ILE A 582 32.50 -15.79 25.84
C ILE A 582 32.12 -16.26 24.43
N GLU A 583 30.82 -16.42 24.15
CA GLU A 583 30.33 -16.79 22.82
C GLU A 583 30.70 -15.74 21.77
N THR A 584 30.57 -14.45 22.11
CA THR A 584 30.99 -13.35 21.23
C THR A 584 32.49 -13.40 20.94
N ASN A 585 33.34 -13.70 21.93
CA ASN A 585 34.79 -13.82 21.72
C ASN A 585 35.13 -14.92 20.70
N GLU A 586 34.56 -16.11 20.89
CA GLU A 586 34.85 -17.25 20.03
C GLU A 586 34.34 -17.03 18.61
N ARG A 587 33.18 -16.39 18.49
CA ARG A 587 32.59 -15.99 17.20
C ARG A 587 33.47 -15.03 16.43
N LEU A 588 33.95 -13.96 17.07
CA LEU A 588 34.87 -12.99 16.48
C LEU A 588 36.18 -13.67 16.02
N ARG A 589 36.72 -14.63 16.80
CA ARG A 589 37.96 -15.35 16.48
C ARG A 589 37.82 -16.25 15.25
N CYS A 590 36.75 -17.03 15.20
CA CYS A 590 36.50 -17.96 14.10
C CYS A 590 36.35 -17.22 12.76
N VAL A 591 35.62 -16.11 12.77
CA VAL A 591 35.42 -15.30 11.55
C VAL A 591 36.71 -14.60 11.14
N ARG A 592 37.51 -14.11 12.09
CA ARG A 592 38.77 -13.42 11.80
C ARG A 592 39.75 -14.29 11.02
N ILE A 593 39.99 -15.53 11.45
CA ILE A 593 40.91 -16.47 10.78
C ILE A 593 40.54 -16.64 9.30
N ARG A 594 39.25 -16.85 9.03
CA ARG A 594 38.76 -17.01 7.65
C ARG A 594 38.92 -15.75 6.81
N LEU A 595 38.72 -14.58 7.42
CA LEU A 595 38.91 -13.30 6.75
C LEU A 595 40.39 -13.08 6.41
N GLU A 596 41.30 -13.43 7.32
CA GLU A 596 42.76 -13.38 7.12
C GLU A 596 43.19 -14.26 5.93
N GLU A 597 42.70 -15.50 5.84
CA GLU A 597 42.99 -16.40 4.70
C GLU A 597 42.52 -15.81 3.36
N SER A 598 41.33 -15.22 3.35
CA SER A 598 40.75 -14.59 2.14
C SER A 598 41.54 -13.35 1.74
N TYR A 599 41.96 -12.55 2.73
CA TYR A 599 42.82 -11.39 2.56
C TYR A 599 44.18 -11.75 1.99
N ASP A 600 44.86 -12.74 2.57
CA ASP A 600 46.15 -13.21 2.08
C ASP A 600 46.06 -13.75 0.65
N THR A 601 44.96 -14.42 0.32
CA THR A 601 44.71 -14.92 -1.04
C THR A 601 44.60 -13.77 -2.04
N ALA A 602 43.82 -12.73 -1.72
CA ALA A 602 43.69 -11.54 -2.56
C ALA A 602 45.01 -10.76 -2.68
N LYS A 603 45.70 -10.54 -1.55
CA LYS A 603 47.00 -9.87 -1.47
C LYS A 603 48.04 -10.56 -2.34
N LYS A 604 48.24 -11.88 -2.16
CA LYS A 604 49.20 -12.67 -2.93
C LYS A 604 48.91 -12.63 -4.43
N ALA A 605 47.65 -12.67 -4.84
CA ALA A 605 47.29 -12.60 -6.26
C ALA A 605 47.65 -11.25 -6.91
N LEU A 606 47.37 -10.14 -6.22
CA LEU A 606 47.71 -8.80 -6.71
C LEU A 606 49.22 -8.52 -6.70
N VAL A 607 49.93 -8.98 -5.66
CA VAL A 607 51.41 -8.90 -5.61
C VAL A 607 52.03 -9.73 -6.73
N ASN A 608 51.56 -10.96 -6.95
CA ASN A 608 52.04 -11.81 -8.05
C ASN A 608 51.74 -11.21 -9.43
N LEU A 609 50.62 -10.51 -9.60
CA LEU A 609 50.32 -9.76 -10.82
C LEU A 609 51.38 -8.68 -11.08
N MET A 610 51.78 -7.92 -10.06
CA MET A 610 52.80 -6.88 -10.20
C MET A 610 54.18 -7.45 -10.50
N ASN A 611 54.57 -8.55 -9.84
CA ASN A 611 55.82 -9.24 -10.13
C ASN A 611 55.86 -9.72 -11.59
N LYS A 612 54.83 -10.45 -12.04
CA LYS A 612 54.70 -10.92 -13.44
C LYS A 612 54.68 -9.77 -14.44
N TYR A 613 54.07 -8.62 -14.10
CA TYR A 613 54.08 -7.44 -14.95
C TYR A 613 55.46 -6.80 -15.05
N GLY A 614 56.21 -6.76 -13.94
CA GLY A 614 57.62 -6.38 -13.89
C GLY A 614 58.46 -7.20 -14.85
N ASP A 615 58.39 -8.53 -14.74
CA ASP A 615 59.12 -9.48 -15.60
C ASP A 615 58.77 -9.33 -17.08
N SER A 616 57.51 -9.05 -17.39
CA SER A 616 57.05 -8.86 -18.77
C SER A 616 57.77 -7.73 -19.52
N LYS A 617 58.39 -6.78 -18.79
CA LYS A 617 59.12 -5.63 -19.37
C LYS A 617 60.37 -6.03 -20.16
N ILE A 618 60.89 -7.25 -19.94
CA ILE A 618 62.05 -7.80 -20.66
C ILE A 618 61.72 -8.03 -22.14
N HIS A 619 60.46 -8.35 -22.46
CA HIS A 619 60.01 -8.59 -23.83
C HIS A 619 59.62 -7.27 -24.53
N LYS A 620 60.42 -6.85 -25.51
CA LYS A 620 60.15 -5.64 -26.32
C LYS A 620 59.05 -5.83 -27.38
N ASN A 621 58.80 -7.08 -27.80
CA ASN A 621 57.80 -7.38 -28.83
C ASN A 621 56.38 -7.42 -28.24
N LEU A 622 55.49 -6.57 -28.78
CA LEU A 622 54.09 -6.49 -28.38
C LEU A 622 53.34 -7.82 -28.50
N PHE A 623 53.62 -8.62 -29.53
CA PHE A 623 52.95 -9.90 -29.77
C PHE A 623 53.34 -10.99 -28.75
N GLN A 624 54.53 -10.88 -28.14
CA GLN A 624 54.94 -11.75 -27.04
C GLN A 624 54.38 -11.28 -25.70
N ARG A 625 54.31 -9.96 -25.51
CA ARG A 625 53.90 -9.37 -24.23
C ARG A 625 52.39 -9.34 -24.02
N TYR A 626 51.60 -9.18 -25.08
CA TYR A 626 50.14 -9.16 -25.01
C TYR A 626 49.53 -10.45 -24.40
N PRO A 627 49.91 -11.67 -24.81
CA PRO A 627 49.46 -12.90 -24.17
C PRO A 627 49.81 -12.99 -22.69
N MET A 628 51.00 -12.51 -22.28
CA MET A 628 51.43 -12.52 -20.88
C MET A 628 50.52 -11.64 -20.02
N LEU A 629 50.22 -10.41 -20.46
CA LEU A 629 49.30 -9.48 -19.77
C LEU A 629 47.91 -10.10 -19.62
N LYS A 630 47.42 -10.76 -20.67
CA LYS A 630 46.13 -11.46 -20.65
C LYS A 630 46.09 -12.59 -19.63
N ILE A 631 47.15 -13.40 -19.54
CA ILE A 631 47.22 -14.54 -18.59
C ILE A 631 47.31 -14.04 -17.15
N MET A 632 48.20 -13.08 -16.86
CA MET A 632 48.36 -12.59 -15.49
C MET A 632 47.10 -11.91 -14.96
N ILE A 633 46.37 -11.14 -15.78
CA ILE A 633 45.07 -10.57 -15.38
C ILE A 633 44.04 -11.68 -15.18
N LYS A 634 44.00 -12.68 -16.07
CA LYS A 634 43.12 -13.85 -15.93
C LYS A 634 43.35 -14.62 -14.63
N ASP A 635 44.60 -14.76 -14.19
CA ASP A 635 44.94 -15.47 -12.95
C ASP A 635 44.33 -14.76 -11.72
N VAL A 636 44.28 -13.42 -11.72
CA VAL A 636 43.69 -12.63 -10.62
C VAL A 636 42.16 -12.66 -10.67
N ILE A 637 41.55 -12.38 -11.82
CA ILE A 637 40.08 -12.30 -11.94
C ILE A 637 39.39 -13.66 -11.79
N ARG A 638 40.14 -14.78 -11.90
CA ARG A 638 39.64 -16.13 -11.58
C ARG A 638 39.22 -16.27 -10.12
N LEU A 639 39.79 -15.49 -9.20
CA LEU A 639 39.37 -15.48 -7.80
C LEU A 639 37.91 -15.04 -7.63
N GLU A 640 37.39 -14.23 -8.55
CA GLU A 640 35.97 -13.82 -8.61
C GLU A 640 35.07 -14.82 -9.35
N ALA A 641 35.63 -15.92 -9.88
CA ALA A 641 34.86 -17.05 -10.43
C ALA A 641 34.84 -18.24 -9.46
N GLU A 642 35.86 -18.37 -8.62
CA GLU A 642 35.98 -19.38 -7.56
C GLU A 642 35.38 -18.82 -6.25
N TYR A 643 34.05 -18.70 -6.21
CA TYR A 643 33.26 -18.03 -5.15
C TYR A 643 33.53 -18.51 -3.71
N TRP A 644 34.23 -19.63 -3.51
CA TRP A 644 34.65 -20.12 -2.19
C TRP A 644 35.99 -19.56 -1.69
N LYS A 645 36.80 -18.92 -2.55
CA LYS A 645 38.12 -18.37 -2.18
C LYS A 645 38.07 -16.94 -1.64
N LEU A 646 37.04 -16.17 -2.00
CA LEU A 646 36.85 -14.79 -1.55
C LEU A 646 35.49 -14.65 -0.88
N VAL A 647 35.49 -14.16 0.35
CA VAL A 647 34.29 -13.88 1.16
C VAL A 647 33.56 -12.61 0.71
N GLU A 648 32.22 -12.66 0.77
CA GLU A 648 31.33 -11.52 0.58
C GLU A 648 31.17 -10.66 1.83
N ILE A 649 31.40 -9.35 1.71
CA ILE A 649 31.32 -8.41 2.84
C ILE A 649 30.36 -7.27 2.50
N PRO A 650 29.42 -6.91 3.40
CA PRO A 650 28.51 -5.79 3.19
C PRO A 650 29.26 -4.45 3.18
N LYS A 651 28.66 -3.42 2.57
CA LYS A 651 29.10 -2.04 2.77
C LYS A 651 28.59 -1.53 4.13
N GLN A 652 29.43 -0.82 4.86
CA GLN A 652 29.02 -0.15 6.10
C GLN A 652 27.99 0.94 5.78
N GLU A 653 26.88 0.96 6.54
CA GLU A 653 25.82 1.96 6.36
C GLU A 653 26.17 3.27 7.10
N GLN A 654 25.71 4.44 6.60
CA GLN A 654 26.12 5.76 7.13
C GLN A 654 25.80 6.00 8.62
N LYS A 655 24.85 5.24 9.19
CA LYS A 655 24.43 5.34 10.61
C LYS A 655 24.84 4.12 11.44
N GLU A 656 25.59 3.18 10.88
CA GLU A 656 25.97 1.92 11.53
C GLU A 656 27.26 2.08 12.34
N THR A 657 27.21 1.74 13.64
CA THR A 657 28.40 1.76 14.50
C THR A 657 29.38 0.65 14.13
N VAL A 658 30.68 0.85 14.42
CA VAL A 658 31.72 -0.14 14.11
C VAL A 658 31.41 -1.53 14.67
N PRO A 659 30.99 -1.70 15.94
CA PRO A 659 30.61 -3.01 16.47
C PRO A 659 29.44 -3.65 15.72
N MET A 660 28.41 -2.88 15.37
CA MET A 660 27.26 -3.39 14.62
C MET A 660 27.65 -3.89 13.22
N PHE A 661 28.50 -3.12 12.52
CA PHE A 661 29.01 -3.50 11.21
C PHE A 661 29.86 -4.78 11.26
N VAL A 662 30.74 -4.89 12.26
CA VAL A 662 31.60 -6.05 12.45
C VAL A 662 30.77 -7.30 12.77
N MET A 663 29.80 -7.20 13.68
CA MET A 663 28.92 -8.32 14.03
C MET A 663 27.98 -8.74 12.88
N ARG A 664 27.50 -7.78 12.08
CA ARG A 664 26.73 -8.06 10.85
C ARG A 664 27.58 -8.79 9.82
N SER A 665 28.84 -8.38 9.67
CA SER A 665 29.81 -9.05 8.79
C SER A 665 30.07 -10.49 9.26
N CYS A 666 30.25 -10.74 10.56
CA CYS A 666 30.33 -12.09 11.14
C CYS A 666 29.11 -12.95 10.79
N SER A 667 27.90 -12.43 10.99
CA SER A 667 26.65 -13.16 10.69
C SER A 667 26.54 -13.58 9.22
N ILE A 668 27.01 -12.75 8.29
CA ILE A 668 27.00 -13.06 6.86
C ILE A 668 28.05 -14.13 6.55
N MET A 669 29.24 -14.00 7.13
CA MET A 669 30.31 -14.97 6.95
C MET A 669 29.91 -16.35 7.49
N GLU A 670 29.26 -16.44 8.64
CA GLU A 670 28.73 -17.70 9.19
C GLU A 670 27.67 -18.36 8.30
N LYS A 671 26.77 -17.58 7.69
CA LYS A 671 25.71 -18.12 6.82
C LYS A 671 26.22 -18.67 5.49
N THR A 672 27.39 -18.22 5.02
CA THR A 672 27.99 -18.67 3.75
C THR A 672 28.77 -19.99 3.85
N GLN A 673 28.73 -20.67 5.00
CA GLN A 673 29.64 -21.76 5.39
C GLN A 673 29.32 -23.16 4.80
N LYS A 674 28.89 -23.31 3.53
CA LYS A 674 28.46 -24.65 3.05
C LYS A 674 28.89 -25.17 1.67
N SER A 675 29.98 -24.70 1.06
CA SER A 675 30.33 -25.26 -0.28
C SER A 675 31.80 -25.45 -0.66
N GLY A 676 32.76 -25.34 0.27
CA GLY A 676 34.18 -25.36 -0.14
C GLY A 676 35.19 -26.03 0.78
N GLU A 677 34.82 -26.58 1.94
CA GLU A 677 35.81 -27.32 2.75
C GLU A 677 36.13 -28.66 2.08
N GLY A 678 37.25 -28.71 1.36
CA GLY A 678 37.91 -29.96 1.04
C GLY A 678 38.17 -30.74 2.33
N VAL A 679 38.07 -32.07 2.26
CA VAL A 679 38.22 -33.01 3.39
C VAL A 679 39.47 -32.64 4.22
N LYS A 680 39.27 -31.98 5.36
CA LYS A 680 40.33 -31.73 6.34
C LYS A 680 40.80 -33.09 6.86
N THR A 681 42.11 -33.35 6.83
CA THR A 681 42.69 -34.58 7.38
C THR A 681 42.34 -34.70 8.86
N THR A 682 42.00 -35.91 9.33
CA THR A 682 41.57 -36.20 10.72
C THR A 682 42.51 -35.57 11.77
N THR A 683 43.81 -35.51 11.49
CA THR A 683 44.85 -34.89 12.34
C THR A 683 44.65 -33.38 12.55
N LYS A 684 44.23 -32.64 11.51
CA LYS A 684 44.00 -31.19 11.60
C LYS A 684 42.74 -30.86 12.40
N LEU A 685 41.70 -31.69 12.28
CA LEU A 685 40.47 -31.53 13.05
C LEU A 685 40.69 -31.83 14.54
N THR A 686 41.57 -32.78 14.87
CA THR A 686 41.94 -33.07 16.27
C THR A 686 42.81 -31.98 16.89
N GLU A 687 43.72 -31.37 16.13
CA GLU A 687 44.53 -30.21 16.57
C GLU A 687 43.64 -28.98 16.78
N GLU A 688 42.79 -28.62 15.81
CA GLU A 688 41.84 -27.49 15.92
C GLU A 688 40.88 -27.63 17.13
N ALA A 689 40.48 -28.86 17.47
CA ALA A 689 39.63 -29.13 18.63
C ALA A 689 40.38 -29.05 19.98
N SER A 690 41.66 -29.41 20.00
CA SER A 690 42.52 -29.27 21.18
C SER A 690 42.77 -27.79 21.50
N ASP A 691 43.13 -27.01 20.48
CA ASP A 691 43.39 -25.57 20.61
C ASP A 691 42.14 -24.79 21.03
N ARG A 692 40.95 -25.24 20.57
CA ARG A 692 39.67 -24.66 21.00
C ARG A 692 39.39 -24.95 22.47
N ARG A 693 39.71 -26.15 22.96
CA ARG A 693 39.48 -26.54 24.36
C ARG A 693 40.38 -25.75 25.31
N GLU A 694 41.68 -25.70 25.04
CA GLU A 694 42.64 -24.91 25.83
C GLU A 694 42.26 -23.41 25.87
N ARG A 695 41.70 -22.91 24.76
CA ARG A 695 41.20 -21.53 24.69
C ARG A 695 39.96 -21.30 25.54
N MET A 696 38.99 -22.22 25.54
CA MET A 696 37.81 -22.10 26.40
C MET A 696 38.20 -22.16 27.87
N ASP A 697 39.12 -23.05 28.25
CA ASP A 697 39.65 -23.13 29.62
C ASP A 697 40.31 -21.81 30.06
N ARG A 698 41.03 -21.12 29.15
CA ARG A 698 41.58 -19.77 29.42
C ARG A 698 40.48 -18.73 29.61
N LEU A 699 39.47 -18.70 28.73
CA LEU A 699 38.38 -17.72 28.82
C LEU A 699 37.55 -17.93 30.09
N GLU A 700 37.34 -19.18 30.50
CA GLU A 700 36.69 -19.52 31.76
C GLU A 700 37.47 -19.04 32.99
N ALA A 701 38.81 -18.96 32.89
CA ALA A 701 39.69 -18.43 33.94
C ALA A 701 39.82 -16.89 33.98
N MET A 702 39.34 -16.16 32.97
CA MET A 702 39.42 -14.69 32.89
C MET A 702 38.22 -13.98 33.52
N THR A 703 38.37 -12.74 33.99
CA THR A 703 37.22 -11.97 34.49
C THR A 703 36.35 -11.46 33.33
N THR A 704 35.05 -11.24 33.58
CA THR A 704 34.10 -10.80 32.54
C THR A 704 34.54 -9.49 31.87
N SER A 705 35.06 -8.54 32.66
CA SER A 705 35.60 -7.27 32.16
C SER A 705 36.84 -7.45 31.26
N GLN A 706 37.70 -8.44 31.55
CA GLN A 706 38.87 -8.75 30.70
C GLN A 706 38.44 -9.30 29.34
N ILE A 707 37.42 -10.17 29.29
CA ILE A 707 36.93 -10.75 28.04
C ILE A 707 36.22 -9.69 27.18
N GLU A 708 35.50 -8.75 27.81
CA GLU A 708 34.88 -7.62 27.09
C GLU A 708 35.91 -6.65 26.49
N ALA A 709 36.99 -6.36 27.21
CA ALA A 709 38.09 -5.57 26.69
C ALA A 709 38.74 -6.28 25.49
N GLU A 710 38.95 -7.59 25.57
CA GLU A 710 39.46 -8.41 24.47
C GLU A 710 38.51 -8.39 23.26
N ASN A 711 37.20 -8.54 23.47
CA ASN A 711 36.18 -8.47 22.42
C ASN A 711 36.15 -7.10 21.72
N THR A 712 36.26 -6.02 22.49
CA THR A 712 36.29 -4.66 21.95
C THR A 712 37.54 -4.44 21.08
N GLN A 713 38.69 -4.91 21.55
CA GLN A 713 39.93 -4.85 20.77
C GLN A 713 39.81 -5.66 19.48
N MET A 714 39.27 -6.88 19.57
CA MET A 714 39.04 -7.75 18.42
C MET A 714 38.08 -7.15 17.39
N ILE A 715 37.02 -6.46 17.84
CA ILE A 715 36.09 -5.75 16.95
C ILE A 715 36.83 -4.68 16.14
N ASN A 716 37.70 -3.90 16.80
CA ASN A 716 38.47 -2.85 16.14
C ASN A 716 39.49 -3.43 15.14
N ASP A 717 40.17 -4.51 15.49
CA ASP A 717 41.13 -5.18 14.60
C ASP A 717 40.42 -5.81 13.40
N MET A 718 39.27 -6.44 13.63
CA MET A 718 38.46 -6.99 12.56
C MET A 718 37.90 -5.91 11.63
N TYR A 719 37.50 -4.75 12.17
CA TYR A 719 37.08 -3.61 11.34
C TYR A 719 38.17 -3.14 10.38
N ARG A 720 39.42 -3.05 10.86
CA ARG A 720 40.58 -2.69 10.01
C ARG A 720 40.81 -3.73 8.92
N LEU A 721 40.76 -5.01 9.26
CA LEU A 721 40.94 -6.11 8.32
C LEU A 721 39.82 -6.15 7.26
N LEU A 722 38.57 -5.95 7.67
CA LEU A 722 37.40 -5.85 6.77
C LEU A 722 37.59 -4.73 5.75
N LYS A 723 38.09 -3.57 6.18
CA LYS A 723 38.34 -2.43 5.30
C LYS A 723 39.44 -2.73 4.27
N LYS A 724 40.59 -3.27 4.72
CA LYS A 724 41.70 -3.65 3.83
C LYS A 724 41.27 -4.70 2.82
N TYR A 725 40.60 -5.76 3.27
CA TYR A 725 40.08 -6.79 2.40
C TYR A 725 39.06 -6.27 1.38
N SER A 726 38.13 -5.41 1.81
CA SER A 726 37.13 -4.80 0.93
C SER A 726 37.78 -3.99 -0.19
N GLY A 727 38.83 -3.22 0.13
CA GLY A 727 39.63 -2.49 -0.87
C GLY A 727 40.25 -3.40 -1.92
N LEU A 728 40.98 -4.44 -1.49
CA LEU A 728 41.60 -5.40 -2.41
C LEU A 728 40.56 -6.16 -3.26
N ARG A 729 39.42 -6.52 -2.68
CA ARG A 729 38.35 -7.22 -3.40
C ARG A 729 37.67 -6.34 -4.44
N ASN A 730 37.45 -5.06 -4.13
CA ASN A 730 36.91 -4.11 -5.11
C ASN A 730 37.87 -3.94 -6.29
N LEU A 731 39.18 -3.85 -6.05
CA LEU A 731 40.19 -3.84 -7.12
C LEU A 731 40.11 -5.06 -8.04
N ILE A 732 39.92 -6.26 -7.49
CA ILE A 732 39.80 -7.50 -8.28
C ILE A 732 38.49 -7.48 -9.11
N ARG A 733 37.39 -6.97 -8.54
CA ARG A 733 36.09 -6.84 -9.23
C ARG A 733 36.15 -5.83 -10.37
N ASP A 734 36.76 -4.68 -10.13
CA ASP A 734 36.93 -3.63 -11.13
C ASP A 734 37.83 -4.14 -12.26
N LEU A 735 38.94 -4.80 -11.92
CA LEU A 735 39.81 -5.46 -12.90
C LEU A 735 39.06 -6.49 -13.77
N LYS A 736 38.17 -7.29 -13.17
CA LYS A 736 37.32 -8.25 -13.90
C LYS A 736 36.37 -7.54 -14.86
N SER A 737 35.66 -6.52 -14.38
CA SER A 737 34.72 -5.72 -15.17
C SER A 737 35.41 -5.07 -16.37
N GLU A 738 36.52 -4.36 -16.12
CA GLU A 738 37.29 -3.70 -17.17
C GLU A 738 37.88 -4.72 -18.15
N TYR A 739 38.40 -5.84 -17.67
CA TYR A 739 38.96 -6.90 -18.53
C TYR A 739 37.90 -7.50 -19.46
N GLU A 740 36.67 -7.72 -18.97
CA GLU A 740 35.54 -8.16 -19.78
C GLU A 740 35.16 -7.11 -20.83
N ASN A 741 35.04 -5.85 -20.44
CA ASN A 741 34.76 -4.73 -21.35
C ASN A 741 35.85 -4.55 -22.41
N SER A 742 37.10 -4.89 -22.10
CA SER A 742 38.21 -4.80 -23.06
C SER A 742 38.10 -5.78 -24.23
N LYS A 743 37.26 -6.84 -24.12
CA LYS A 743 37.18 -7.92 -25.13
C LYS A 743 36.72 -7.44 -26.50
N ILE A 744 35.99 -6.33 -26.56
CA ILE A 744 35.49 -5.73 -27.81
C ILE A 744 36.60 -5.09 -28.65
N TYR A 745 37.76 -4.78 -28.05
CA TYR A 745 38.83 -4.06 -28.73
C TYR A 745 39.83 -5.01 -29.43
N PRO A 746 40.34 -4.63 -30.62
CA PRO A 746 41.40 -5.37 -31.31
C PRO A 746 42.73 -5.29 -30.56
N ILE A 747 43.69 -6.15 -30.93
CA ILE A 747 44.93 -6.41 -30.16
C ILE A 747 45.69 -5.12 -29.79
N PHE A 748 45.85 -4.16 -30.71
CA PHE A 748 46.64 -2.95 -30.46
C PHE A 748 46.00 -1.98 -29.44
N PRO A 749 44.74 -1.51 -29.60
CA PRO A 749 44.06 -0.75 -28.56
C PRO A 749 43.91 -1.53 -27.25
N ARG A 750 43.61 -2.82 -27.35
CA ARG A 750 43.41 -3.68 -26.18
C ARG A 750 44.68 -3.86 -25.37
N TYR A 751 45.85 -3.96 -26.00
CA TYR A 751 47.13 -4.02 -25.30
C TYR A 751 47.34 -2.79 -24.40
N THR A 752 47.06 -1.58 -24.92
CA THR A 752 47.17 -0.34 -24.16
C THR A 752 46.21 -0.32 -22.98
N ILE A 753 44.97 -0.79 -23.19
CA ILE A 753 43.94 -0.92 -22.15
C ILE A 753 44.36 -1.90 -21.04
N LEU A 754 44.80 -3.11 -21.39
CA LEU A 754 45.26 -4.11 -20.42
C LEU A 754 46.49 -3.62 -19.62
N LYS A 755 47.38 -2.88 -20.28
CA LYS A 755 48.53 -2.25 -19.62
C LYS A 755 48.11 -1.11 -18.69
N GLY A 756 47.04 -0.38 -19.03
CA GLY A 756 46.40 0.65 -18.20
C GLY A 756 45.88 0.05 -16.90
N MET A 757 45.00 -0.96 -16.98
CA MET A 757 44.42 -1.65 -15.82
C MET A 757 45.46 -2.05 -14.76
N ILE A 758 46.56 -2.67 -15.18
CA ILE A 758 47.62 -3.12 -14.26
C ILE A 758 48.30 -1.92 -13.60
N LYS A 759 48.53 -0.83 -14.35
CA LYS A 759 49.08 0.40 -13.79
C LYS A 759 48.10 1.08 -12.85
N ASP A 760 46.81 1.05 -13.13
CA ASP A 760 45.80 1.70 -12.29
C ASP A 760 45.74 1.02 -10.92
N ILE A 761 45.81 -0.32 -10.87
CA ILE A 761 45.97 -1.08 -9.61
C ILE A 761 47.28 -0.70 -8.91
N MET A 762 48.40 -0.63 -9.64
CA MET A 762 49.71 -0.33 -9.08
C MET A 762 49.76 1.04 -8.36
N HIS A 763 48.95 2.01 -8.77
CA HIS A 763 48.88 3.32 -8.13
C HIS A 763 47.68 3.48 -7.19
N HIS A 764 46.85 2.44 -7.03
CA HIS A 764 45.65 2.53 -6.19
C HIS A 764 46.01 2.55 -4.70
N PRO A 765 45.42 3.46 -3.89
CA PRO A 765 45.75 3.59 -2.47
C PRO A 765 45.57 2.28 -1.70
N ASP A 766 44.48 1.54 -1.93
CA ASP A 766 44.22 0.26 -1.25
C ASP A 766 45.26 -0.82 -1.56
N TYR A 767 45.90 -0.78 -2.74
CA TYR A 767 46.99 -1.70 -3.09
C TYR A 767 48.32 -1.23 -2.48
N MET A 768 48.60 0.08 -2.55
CA MET A 768 49.82 0.68 -2.01
C MET A 768 49.91 0.51 -0.49
N GLU A 769 48.80 0.69 0.24
CA GLU A 769 48.73 0.48 1.69
C GLU A 769 49.19 -0.93 2.09
N VAL A 770 48.83 -1.93 1.28
CA VAL A 770 49.13 -3.35 1.52
C VAL A 770 50.54 -3.76 1.09
N CYS A 771 51.12 -3.08 0.10
CA CYS A 771 52.49 -3.35 -0.36
C CYS A 771 53.58 -2.89 0.64
N HIS A 772 53.23 -2.01 1.57
CA HIS A 772 54.13 -1.52 2.61
C HIS A 772 54.04 -2.33 3.92
N GLU A 773 53.19 -3.35 3.98
CA GLU A 773 53.15 -4.29 5.09
C GLU A 773 54.37 -5.23 4.97
N VAL A 774 55.28 -5.17 5.95
CA VAL A 774 56.40 -6.11 6.06
C VAL A 774 55.83 -7.52 6.26
N ASP A 775 56.32 -8.49 5.47
CA ASP A 775 55.97 -9.92 5.60
C ASP A 775 56.34 -10.49 6.98
#